data_AF-A0A7V1Z7R4-F1
#
_entry.id   AF-A0A7V1Z7R4-F1
#
_cell.length_a   1.000
_cell.length_b   1.000
_cell.length_c   1.000
_cell.angle_alpha   90.00
_cell.angle_beta   90.00
_cell.angle_gamma   90.00
#
_symmetry.space_group_name_H-M   'P 1'
#
loop_
_entity.id
_entity.type
_entity.pdbx_description
1 polymer ?
#
loop_
_entity_poly.entity_id
_entity_poly.type
_entity_poly.pdbx_seq_one_letter_code
_entity_poly.pdbx_strand_id
1 'polypeptide(L)'
;MRQPVRAVRTGNDVARRWPAAASGRRGRPCFLLAAVLALWSESAWADYLVFRINVGDTQGPTQVAGQPGAPGQVGVPGQPGLGAPGFGVGGLAPGGVPGGAPGFPGGAPGGVGEGIPGQPNPPGQPQETPGAAEWFLAVLSGEIVARSPQGPFLFRYDGGQFPFHPGVGVANMAEIYPIQAPSLSREFDELVKKKNLAQKAPAELVRWMLEHWTYRPGTGFDMLKKLEDQLLAWEKAGLDKLPEADRAVIRRLLETRQAVHEDLPDANDLVSRLAPLTGGRFVLTARGHYAIIHLQQDQKQAEDTLERLERLYSGLHYWFAYRGTPLPRPPHRLVVWLAESVPAYRKMRQNLGETRPSTADGFYAAADKVLVLSPARTDPAYVRLQSRLQDINALLLDIGNKILSQLFGGQPVPPEYQLSLENLARPNPQLKKLLPVIEKLATQDPNAMATLSLAQIVLNSSPAIYEEGIVATITSEGARQLLDATGVLPARVHLPDSLRDGFLALVETPKSNGEFRAASFYSGLGNPHWVYLPVFNFFTNEDRLKKGEVVFNEKTQHEVKIPVKPVALREVLMAANYREALQAKPEQRDVLLLKAQAESWALVYFLAQTRWQQLLHFYDELGRLPRDMAINPEVVAGIFASVFDLADSRQPDRLDESKCQRLEQEWLAFMRKQSLPMRLPAYVGGNTPPAANPPGNPGFKPPQPGGGYPMP
;
A
#
# COMPACT_ATOMS: atom_id res chain seq x y z
N MET A 1 -22.84 -42.20 57.99
CA MET A 1 -21.44 -42.42 57.56
C MET A 1 -20.99 -41.17 56.83
N ARG A 2 -20.31 -40.25 57.54
CA ARG A 2 -18.87 -39.85 57.41
C ARG A 2 -18.57 -39.18 56.05
N GLN A 3 -18.06 -37.96 55.90
CA GLN A 3 -17.59 -36.84 56.76
C GLN A 3 -17.49 -35.57 55.86
N PRO A 4 -17.52 -34.33 56.41
CA PRO A 4 -17.25 -33.09 55.66
C PRO A 4 -15.81 -32.59 55.86
N VAL A 5 -15.23 -31.96 54.82
CA VAL A 5 -13.89 -31.36 54.87
C VAL A 5 -13.95 -29.91 55.38
N ARG A 6 -13.04 -29.62 56.31
CA ARG A 6 -12.91 -28.43 57.16
C ARG A 6 -12.32 -27.20 56.45
N ALA A 7 -12.71 -26.05 56.99
CA ALA A 7 -12.04 -24.76 56.89
C ALA A 7 -10.63 -24.77 57.52
N VAL A 8 -9.73 -23.95 56.95
CA VAL A 8 -8.48 -23.52 57.58
C VAL A 8 -8.32 -22.02 57.40
N ARG A 9 -8.18 -21.32 58.53
CA ARG A 9 -7.92 -19.89 58.67
C ARG A 9 -6.73 -19.75 59.62
N THR A 10 -5.60 -19.29 59.12
CA THR A 10 -4.44 -18.71 59.84
C THR A 10 -3.75 -17.80 58.79
N GLY A 11 -3.48 -16.52 58.98
CA GLY A 11 -2.96 -15.83 60.15
C GLY A 11 -1.42 -15.82 60.06
N ASN A 12 -0.82 -14.79 59.46
CA ASN A 12 0.45 -14.22 59.92
C ASN A 12 0.88 -12.97 59.14
N ASP A 13 0.99 -11.89 59.91
CA ASP A 13 1.70 -10.64 59.65
C ASP A 13 3.18 -10.87 59.30
N VAL A 14 3.67 -10.17 58.26
CA VAL A 14 5.10 -9.89 58.11
C VAL A 14 5.28 -8.44 57.68
N ALA A 15 5.27 -7.55 58.68
CA ALA A 15 5.82 -6.21 58.57
C ALA A 15 7.37 -6.30 58.63
N ARG A 16 8.05 -6.07 57.51
CA ARG A 16 9.52 -5.93 57.49
C ARG A 16 9.92 -4.48 57.69
N ARG A 17 10.47 -4.22 58.88
CA ARG A 17 11.29 -3.06 59.25
C ARG A 17 12.48 -2.94 58.31
N TRP A 18 12.73 -1.74 57.80
CA TRP A 18 14.03 -1.33 57.22
C TRP A 18 14.87 -0.66 58.32
N PRO A 19 16.16 -0.97 58.46
CA PRO A 19 17.03 -0.27 59.39
C PRO A 19 17.58 1.02 58.77
N ALA A 20 17.55 2.09 59.57
CA ALA A 20 18.32 3.30 59.32
C ALA A 20 19.81 3.01 59.53
N ALA A 21 20.64 3.32 58.54
CA ALA A 21 22.09 3.35 58.68
C ALA A 21 22.61 4.74 58.28
N ALA A 22 23.38 5.32 59.19
CA ALA A 22 23.93 6.66 59.13
C ALA A 22 25.21 6.74 58.25
N SER A 23 25.38 7.94 57.68
CA SER A 23 26.64 8.67 57.42
C SER A 23 27.82 7.96 56.74
N GLY A 24 28.12 8.41 55.52
CA GLY A 24 29.43 8.25 54.89
C GLY A 24 29.58 9.15 53.66
N ARG A 25 30.10 10.37 53.84
CA ARG A 25 30.51 11.29 52.75
C ARG A 25 31.66 10.67 51.95
N ARG A 26 31.52 10.59 50.63
CA ARG A 26 32.48 11.03 49.57
C ARG A 26 32.16 10.34 48.23
N GLY A 27 32.07 11.14 47.17
CA GLY A 27 32.24 10.67 45.78
C GLY A 27 30.95 10.45 44.98
N ARG A 28 30.28 11.51 44.53
CA ARG A 28 29.32 11.43 43.40
C ARG A 28 29.28 12.71 42.54
N PRO A 29 30.17 12.86 41.54
CA PRO A 29 29.89 13.68 40.37
C PRO A 29 29.34 12.85 39.18
N CYS A 30 29.46 11.51 39.18
CA CYS A 30 29.09 10.70 38.01
C CYS A 30 27.58 10.41 37.86
N PHE A 31 26.78 10.49 38.93
CA PHE A 31 25.34 10.20 38.85
C PHE A 31 24.51 11.36 38.25
N LEU A 32 24.99 12.61 38.39
CA LEU A 32 24.34 13.76 37.76
C LEU A 32 24.62 13.80 36.25
N LEU A 33 25.81 13.37 35.80
CA LEU A 33 26.11 13.30 34.37
C LEU A 33 25.29 12.22 33.64
N ALA A 34 25.06 11.06 34.28
CA ALA A 34 24.21 10.00 33.71
C ALA A 34 22.72 10.37 33.69
N ALA A 35 22.23 11.10 34.70
CA ALA A 35 20.86 11.61 34.72
C ALA A 35 20.65 12.76 33.71
N VAL A 36 21.66 13.62 33.51
CA VAL A 36 21.63 14.67 32.48
C VAL A 36 21.76 14.07 31.08
N LEU A 37 22.60 13.06 30.85
CA LEU A 37 22.66 12.36 29.56
C LEU A 37 21.37 11.56 29.25
N ALA A 38 20.67 11.05 30.26
CA ALA A 38 19.34 10.45 30.08
C ALA A 38 18.24 11.48 29.79
N LEU A 39 18.33 12.68 30.35
CA LEU A 39 17.43 13.82 30.06
C LEU A 39 17.69 14.47 28.71
N TRP A 40 18.82 14.18 28.07
CA TRP A 40 19.17 14.56 26.69
C TRP A 40 18.97 13.43 25.68
N SER A 41 18.31 12.33 26.07
CA SER A 41 17.73 11.41 25.08
C SER A 41 16.55 12.11 24.41
N GLU A 42 16.85 12.92 23.39
CA GLU A 42 15.85 13.52 22.51
C GLU A 42 14.92 12.39 22.03
N SER A 43 13.67 12.48 22.46
CA SER A 43 12.57 11.55 22.18
C SER A 43 12.56 11.15 20.71
N ALA A 44 12.52 9.83 20.42
CA ALA A 44 12.51 9.21 19.10
C ALA A 44 11.85 10.08 18.00
N TRP A 45 12.59 10.27 16.91
CA TRP A 45 12.42 11.43 16.02
C TRP A 45 11.57 11.11 14.80
N ALA A 46 11.52 9.84 14.40
CA ALA A 46 10.70 9.36 13.29
C ALA A 46 10.14 8.00 13.63
N ASP A 47 8.81 7.86 13.51
CA ASP A 47 8.11 6.60 13.75
C ASP A 47 7.84 5.83 12.43
N TYR A 48 8.23 6.42 11.29
CA TYR A 48 8.10 5.82 9.97
C TYR A 48 9.35 6.05 9.11
N LEU A 49 9.76 5.01 8.37
CA LEU A 49 10.66 5.13 7.23
C LEU A 49 9.87 4.88 5.95
N VAL A 50 10.08 5.74 4.96
CA VAL A 50 9.53 5.55 3.63
C VAL A 50 10.66 5.28 2.65
N PHE A 51 10.60 4.13 2.01
CA PHE A 51 11.53 3.74 0.96
C PHE A 51 10.89 4.00 -0.39
N ARG A 52 11.62 4.68 -1.26
CA ARG A 52 11.26 4.82 -2.68
C ARG A 52 12.30 4.07 -3.48
N ILE A 53 11.92 2.95 -4.08
CA ILE A 53 12.83 2.03 -4.78
C ILE A 53 12.58 2.19 -6.28
N ASN A 54 13.62 2.45 -7.05
CA ASN A 54 13.53 2.46 -8.50
C ASN A 54 13.48 1.01 -9.00
N VAL A 55 12.37 0.64 -9.63
CA VAL A 55 12.10 -0.68 -10.21
C VAL A 55 12.09 -0.62 -11.74
N GLY A 56 12.38 0.55 -12.33
CA GLY A 56 12.54 0.70 -13.77
C GLY A 56 13.78 -0.02 -14.30
N ASP A 57 13.75 -0.34 -15.60
CA ASP A 57 14.87 -1.02 -16.25
C ASP A 57 16.08 -0.08 -16.35
N THR A 58 17.10 -0.33 -15.51
CA THR A 58 18.34 0.44 -15.49
C THR A 58 19.38 -0.06 -16.48
N GLN A 59 19.05 -0.97 -17.41
CA GLN A 59 20.03 -1.50 -18.37
C GLN A 59 20.54 -0.47 -19.41
N GLY A 60 20.11 0.80 -19.34
CA GLY A 60 20.84 1.87 -19.99
C GLY A 60 22.28 1.96 -19.46
N PRO A 61 23.29 2.24 -20.31
CA PRO A 61 24.67 2.36 -19.86
C PRO A 61 24.75 3.39 -18.73
N THR A 62 25.26 2.97 -17.57
CA THR A 62 25.57 3.84 -16.44
C THR A 62 26.63 4.85 -16.87
N GLN A 63 26.21 5.96 -17.47
CA GLN A 63 27.06 7.13 -17.56
C GLN A 63 27.20 7.69 -16.15
N VAL A 64 28.27 7.28 -15.47
CA VAL A 64 28.71 7.88 -14.22
C VAL A 64 28.94 9.36 -14.51
N ALA A 65 28.09 10.23 -13.94
CA ALA A 65 28.29 11.67 -13.96
C ALA A 65 29.62 11.98 -13.27
N GLY A 66 30.68 12.15 -14.05
CA GLY A 66 32.01 12.45 -13.51
C GLY A 66 33.22 12.02 -14.32
N GLN A 67 33.10 11.25 -15.41
CA GLN A 67 34.25 11.06 -16.32
C GLN A 67 34.38 12.26 -17.28
N PRO A 68 35.48 13.04 -17.23
CA PRO A 68 35.79 13.99 -18.29
C PRO A 68 35.85 13.22 -19.61
N GLY A 69 35.06 13.66 -20.60
CA GLY A 69 35.02 13.01 -21.91
C GLY A 69 36.43 12.82 -22.44
N ALA A 70 36.77 11.57 -22.79
CA ALA A 70 37.99 11.30 -23.53
C ALA A 70 37.95 12.15 -24.83
N PRO A 71 39.06 12.84 -25.19
CA PRO A 71 39.10 13.63 -26.41
C PRO A 71 38.76 12.74 -27.61
N GLY A 72 37.79 13.19 -28.40
CA GLY A 72 37.20 12.41 -29.49
C GLY A 72 38.25 11.87 -30.45
N GLN A 73 38.13 10.58 -30.77
CA GLN A 73 38.84 10.00 -31.91
C GLN A 73 38.31 10.63 -33.20
N VAL A 74 39.25 11.19 -33.96
CA VAL A 74 39.04 11.72 -35.31
C VAL A 74 38.60 10.56 -36.22
N GLY A 75 37.42 10.69 -36.82
CA GLY A 75 36.86 9.70 -37.73
C GLY A 75 37.72 9.50 -38.98
N VAL A 76 37.94 8.25 -39.34
CA VAL A 76 38.58 7.85 -40.61
C VAL A 76 37.54 7.94 -41.74
N PRO A 77 37.83 8.61 -42.86
CA PRO A 77 36.89 8.72 -43.98
C PRO A 77 36.81 7.45 -44.82
N GLY A 78 35.58 6.99 -45.03
CA GLY A 78 35.01 6.38 -46.25
C GLY A 78 35.83 5.32 -47.02
N GLN A 79 35.37 4.07 -46.97
CA GLN A 79 35.71 3.04 -47.96
C GLN A 79 34.52 2.85 -48.92
N PRO A 80 34.70 2.90 -50.25
CA PRO A 80 33.60 2.74 -51.22
C PRO A 80 33.20 1.27 -51.39
N GLY A 81 31.89 1.02 -51.39
CA GLY A 81 31.31 -0.31 -51.63
C GLY A 81 31.41 -0.75 -53.09
N LEU A 82 31.93 -1.96 -53.29
CA LEU A 82 31.91 -2.69 -54.55
C LEU A 82 30.55 -3.38 -54.71
N GLY A 83 29.78 -2.94 -55.71
CA GLY A 83 28.62 -3.67 -56.21
C GLY A 83 29.05 -4.78 -57.17
N ALA A 84 28.40 -5.94 -57.07
CA ALA A 84 28.48 -7.01 -58.06
C ALA A 84 27.09 -7.28 -58.65
N PRO A 85 27.00 -7.64 -59.95
CA PRO A 85 25.77 -7.50 -60.74
C PRO A 85 24.93 -8.78 -60.78
N GLY A 86 23.63 -8.57 -60.97
CA GLY A 86 22.65 -9.64 -61.14
C GLY A 86 22.74 -10.33 -62.50
N PHE A 87 22.41 -11.62 -62.49
CA PHE A 87 22.05 -12.39 -63.67
C PHE A 87 20.64 -12.96 -63.48
N GLY A 88 19.75 -12.59 -64.40
CA GLY A 88 18.46 -13.24 -64.57
C GLY A 88 18.56 -14.37 -65.58
N VAL A 89 17.81 -15.45 -65.35
CA VAL A 89 17.42 -16.43 -66.39
C VAL A 89 16.01 -16.90 -66.05
N GLY A 90 15.08 -16.72 -66.99
CA GLY A 90 13.72 -17.25 -66.92
C GLY A 90 13.58 -18.64 -67.52
N GLY A 91 12.42 -19.27 -67.35
CA GLY A 91 12.05 -20.47 -68.11
C GLY A 91 10.91 -21.31 -67.52
N LEU A 92 9.70 -21.08 -68.02
CA LEU A 92 8.73 -22.08 -68.53
C LEU A 92 8.31 -23.29 -67.66
N ALA A 93 7.00 -23.37 -67.37
CA ALA A 93 6.21 -24.57 -67.07
C ALA A 93 5.90 -25.37 -68.39
N PRO A 94 5.08 -26.47 -68.48
CA PRO A 94 4.16 -27.11 -67.49
C PRO A 94 3.96 -28.68 -67.58
N GLY A 95 3.12 -29.24 -66.67
CA GLY A 95 2.39 -30.53 -66.80
C GLY A 95 3.01 -31.76 -66.10
N GLY A 96 2.32 -32.76 -65.53
CA GLY A 96 0.90 -33.07 -65.27
C GLY A 96 0.73 -34.54 -64.81
N VAL A 97 -0.25 -34.80 -63.91
CA VAL A 97 -1.09 -36.03 -63.71
C VAL A 97 -0.44 -37.35 -63.13
N PRO A 98 -1.19 -38.41 -62.71
CA PRO A 98 -1.73 -38.68 -61.35
C PRO A 98 -1.40 -40.06 -60.71
N GLY A 99 -1.75 -40.24 -59.42
CA GLY A 99 -2.38 -41.48 -58.91
C GLY A 99 -1.62 -42.36 -57.90
N GLY A 100 -2.35 -42.88 -56.89
CA GLY A 100 -2.06 -44.15 -56.21
C GLY A 100 -1.76 -44.11 -54.70
N ALA A 101 -2.68 -44.67 -53.90
CA ALA A 101 -2.61 -44.91 -52.44
C ALA A 101 -1.85 -46.22 -52.08
N PRO A 102 -1.96 -46.81 -50.87
CA PRO A 102 -1.75 -46.34 -49.50
C PRO A 102 -0.64 -47.14 -48.76
N GLY A 103 0.00 -46.58 -47.71
CA GLY A 103 0.89 -47.37 -46.85
C GLY A 103 1.47 -46.59 -45.66
N PHE A 104 0.94 -46.84 -44.46
CA PHE A 104 1.65 -46.74 -43.17
C PHE A 104 2.55 -47.99 -43.01
N PRO A 105 3.56 -48.06 -42.10
CA PRO A 105 3.83 -47.18 -40.95
C PRO A 105 5.31 -46.78 -40.72
N GLY A 106 5.51 -45.82 -39.81
CA GLY A 106 6.65 -45.86 -38.90
C GLY A 106 7.87 -45.00 -39.27
N GLY A 107 8.02 -43.88 -38.57
CA GLY A 107 9.26 -43.11 -38.55
C GLY A 107 8.99 -41.67 -38.15
N ALA A 108 9.17 -41.36 -36.87
CA ALA A 108 9.29 -39.98 -36.41
C ALA A 108 10.60 -39.38 -36.93
N PRO A 109 10.56 -38.19 -37.54
CA PRO A 109 11.55 -37.20 -37.14
C PRO A 109 11.01 -35.75 -37.14
N GLY A 110 11.48 -34.97 -36.15
CA GLY A 110 11.79 -33.54 -36.28
C GLY A 110 10.72 -32.61 -36.85
N GLY A 111 9.84 -32.11 -35.98
CA GLY A 111 8.95 -31.00 -36.31
C GLY A 111 9.73 -29.70 -36.47
N VAL A 112 10.07 -29.37 -37.72
CA VAL A 112 10.32 -28.01 -38.18
C VAL A 112 8.95 -27.33 -38.24
N GLY A 113 8.73 -26.31 -37.42
CA GLY A 113 7.46 -25.57 -37.40
C GLY A 113 7.31 -24.75 -38.68
N GLU A 114 6.54 -25.27 -39.63
CA GLU A 114 5.96 -24.49 -40.72
C GLU A 114 4.96 -23.49 -40.12
N GLY A 115 5.27 -22.19 -40.23
CA GLY A 115 4.35 -21.13 -39.90
C GLY A 115 3.17 -21.14 -40.87
N ILE A 116 1.96 -21.36 -40.35
CA ILE A 116 0.71 -21.17 -41.08
C ILE A 116 0.59 -19.67 -41.42
N PRO A 117 0.57 -19.27 -42.70
CA PRO A 117 0.30 -17.89 -43.07
C PRO A 117 -1.18 -17.62 -42.82
N GLY A 118 -1.51 -16.75 -41.86
CA GLY A 118 -2.87 -16.21 -41.72
C GLY A 118 -3.50 -16.25 -40.33
N GLN A 119 -2.81 -16.67 -39.27
CA GLN A 119 -3.30 -16.38 -37.91
C GLN A 119 -2.92 -14.94 -37.53
N PRO A 120 -3.89 -14.08 -37.15
CA PRO A 120 -3.55 -12.81 -36.54
C PRO A 120 -2.80 -13.08 -35.24
N ASN A 121 -1.58 -12.54 -35.13
CA ASN A 121 -0.83 -12.59 -33.87
C ASN A 121 -1.73 -12.14 -32.72
N PRO A 122 -1.70 -12.81 -31.55
CA PRO A 122 -2.27 -12.22 -30.35
C PRO A 122 -1.66 -10.81 -30.19
N PRO A 123 -2.45 -9.80 -29.77
CA PRO A 123 -1.98 -8.42 -29.68
C PRO A 123 -0.64 -8.40 -28.94
N GLY A 124 0.41 -8.02 -29.67
CA GLY A 124 1.77 -7.99 -29.15
C GLY A 124 1.78 -7.20 -27.86
N GLN A 125 2.42 -7.75 -26.82
CA GLN A 125 2.65 -6.98 -25.61
C GLN A 125 3.41 -5.70 -26.02
N PRO A 126 2.95 -4.51 -25.61
CA PRO A 126 3.58 -3.25 -25.98
C PRO A 126 5.07 -3.32 -25.61
N GLN A 127 5.92 -3.06 -26.60
CA GLN A 127 7.37 -3.03 -26.42
C GLN A 127 7.71 -1.82 -25.53
N GLU A 128 8.08 -2.09 -24.27
CA GLU A 128 8.37 -1.04 -23.28
C GLU A 128 9.62 -0.24 -23.67
N THR A 129 9.58 1.08 -23.47
CA THR A 129 10.71 1.98 -23.74
C THR A 129 11.82 1.73 -22.70
N PRO A 130 13.03 1.30 -23.09
CA PRO A 130 14.12 1.07 -22.14
C PRO A 130 14.53 2.37 -21.44
N GLY A 131 14.72 2.33 -20.13
CA GLY A 131 15.37 3.41 -19.36
C GLY A 131 14.47 4.34 -18.55
N ALA A 132 13.18 4.04 -18.41
CA ALA A 132 12.32 4.90 -17.62
C ALA A 132 12.26 4.52 -16.13
N ALA A 133 12.50 5.50 -15.25
CA ALA A 133 12.46 5.28 -13.81
C ALA A 133 11.03 5.08 -13.33
N GLU A 134 10.73 3.88 -12.85
CA GLU A 134 9.49 3.61 -12.15
C GLU A 134 9.78 3.43 -10.67
N TRP A 135 8.94 4.02 -9.82
CA TRP A 135 9.19 4.06 -8.39
C TRP A 135 8.16 3.23 -7.64
N PHE A 136 8.69 2.39 -6.75
CA PHE A 136 7.93 1.64 -5.78
C PHE A 136 8.06 2.31 -4.41
N LEU A 137 6.96 2.47 -3.67
CA LEU A 137 6.99 3.01 -2.31
C LEU A 137 6.70 1.91 -1.28
N ALA A 138 7.50 1.90 -0.22
CA ALA A 138 7.26 1.04 0.93
C ALA A 138 7.31 1.88 2.22
N VAL A 139 6.36 1.66 3.12
CA VAL A 139 6.34 2.32 4.43
C VAL A 139 6.64 1.29 5.51
N LEU A 140 7.59 1.61 6.38
CA LEU A 140 7.95 0.79 7.52
C LEU A 140 7.74 1.58 8.80
N SER A 141 6.85 1.10 9.66
CA SER A 141 6.66 1.63 11.01
C SER A 141 7.75 1.12 11.94
N GLY A 142 8.26 2.00 12.80
CA GLY A 142 9.29 1.68 13.78
C GLY A 142 9.66 2.91 14.58
N GLU A 143 10.91 3.02 14.99
CA GLU A 143 11.44 4.17 15.73
C GLU A 143 12.95 4.32 15.48
N ILE A 144 13.41 5.56 15.37
CA ILE A 144 14.85 5.85 15.37
C ILE A 144 15.35 5.82 16.82
N VAL A 145 16.17 4.81 17.16
CA VAL A 145 16.68 4.59 18.53
C VAL A 145 18.03 5.23 18.81
N ALA A 146 18.82 5.53 17.77
CA ALA A 146 20.11 6.18 17.93
C ALA A 146 20.46 7.06 16.72
N ARG A 147 21.13 8.18 16.99
CA ARG A 147 21.70 9.08 16.01
C ARG A 147 23.18 9.21 16.25
N SER A 148 24.00 8.78 15.30
CA SER A 148 25.39 9.20 15.28
C SER A 148 25.47 10.53 14.53
N PRO A 149 26.11 11.59 15.09
CA PRO A 149 26.25 12.88 14.41
C PRO A 149 26.92 12.80 13.04
N GLN A 150 27.73 11.75 12.82
CA GLN A 150 28.49 11.50 11.60
C GLN A 150 28.26 10.08 11.04
N GLY A 151 27.36 9.29 11.64
CA GLY A 151 27.19 7.88 11.34
C GLY A 151 25.74 7.50 10.99
N PRO A 152 25.47 6.20 10.82
CA PRO A 152 24.14 5.75 10.47
C PRO A 152 23.15 6.01 11.60
N PHE A 153 21.90 6.25 11.21
CA PHE A 153 20.75 6.19 12.08
C PHE A 153 20.43 4.73 12.34
N LEU A 154 20.11 4.39 13.59
CA LEU A 154 19.66 3.05 13.92
C LEU A 154 18.13 3.05 13.98
N PHE A 155 17.49 2.33 13.05
CA PHE A 155 16.05 2.17 13.03
C PHE A 155 15.66 0.84 13.67
N ARG A 156 14.72 0.87 14.61
CA ARG A 156 14.12 -0.30 15.25
C ARG A 156 12.70 -0.47 14.73
N TYR A 157 12.34 -1.68 14.33
CA TYR A 157 11.01 -2.05 13.87
C TYR A 157 10.66 -3.45 14.36
N ASP A 158 9.44 -3.93 14.13
CA ASP A 158 8.97 -5.24 14.63
C ASP A 158 9.87 -6.42 14.19
N GLY A 159 10.54 -6.31 13.04
CA GLY A 159 11.44 -7.33 12.50
C GLY A 159 12.90 -7.22 12.96
N GLY A 160 13.26 -6.18 13.72
CA GLY A 160 14.61 -6.03 14.26
C GLY A 160 15.13 -4.60 14.25
N GLN A 161 16.43 -4.45 14.09
CA GLN A 161 17.09 -3.14 13.98
C GLN A 161 18.05 -3.16 12.80
N PHE A 162 18.15 -2.05 12.07
CA PHE A 162 19.18 -1.89 11.05
C PHE A 162 19.70 -0.45 10.99
N PRO A 163 21.01 -0.27 10.72
CA PRO A 163 21.59 1.04 10.47
C PRO A 163 21.21 1.54 9.07
N PHE A 164 20.96 2.83 8.91
CA PHE A 164 20.77 3.47 7.60
C PHE A 164 21.36 4.88 7.58
N HIS A 165 21.78 5.34 6.39
CA HIS A 165 22.23 6.72 6.19
C HIS A 165 21.19 7.49 5.37
N PRO A 166 20.50 8.50 5.92
CA PRO A 166 19.60 9.34 5.15
C PRO A 166 20.39 10.15 4.13
N GLY A 167 19.83 10.32 2.93
CA GLY A 167 20.46 11.09 1.85
C GLY A 167 21.58 10.35 1.11
N VAL A 168 22.03 9.19 1.59
CA VAL A 168 22.83 8.26 0.76
C VAL A 168 21.84 7.51 -0.13
N GLY A 169 21.39 8.19 -1.18
CA GLY A 169 20.74 7.52 -2.29
C GLY A 169 21.75 6.55 -2.89
N VAL A 170 21.39 5.27 -2.98
CA VAL A 170 22.08 4.37 -3.89
C VAL A 170 21.76 4.94 -5.26
N ALA A 171 22.73 5.58 -5.92
CA ALA A 171 22.49 6.50 -7.04
C ALA A 171 21.45 5.93 -8.02
N ASN A 172 20.28 6.58 -8.12
CA ASN A 172 19.14 6.20 -8.96
C ASN A 172 18.44 4.86 -8.64
N MET A 173 18.76 4.17 -7.54
CA MET A 173 18.17 2.86 -7.17
C MET A 173 17.21 2.94 -5.98
N ALA A 174 17.49 3.74 -4.95
CA ALA A 174 16.56 3.91 -3.83
C ALA A 174 16.78 5.22 -3.05
N GLU A 175 15.70 5.75 -2.49
CA GLU A 175 15.66 6.90 -1.59
C GLU A 175 15.03 6.47 -0.26
N ILE A 176 15.59 6.93 0.87
CA ILE A 176 15.03 6.70 2.21
C ILE A 176 14.63 8.03 2.82
N TYR A 177 13.36 8.15 3.21
CA TYR A 177 12.82 9.32 3.88
C TYR A 177 12.41 8.95 5.31
N PRO A 178 13.13 9.46 6.34
CA PRO A 178 12.62 9.41 7.70
C PRO A 178 11.46 10.40 7.83
N ILE A 179 10.29 9.89 8.23
CA ILE A 179 9.10 10.72 8.43
C ILE A 179 8.87 10.90 9.93
N GLN A 180 9.00 12.16 10.35
CA GLN A 180 8.76 12.57 11.72
C GLN A 180 7.25 12.71 11.94
N ALA A 181 6.62 11.65 12.43
CA ALA A 181 5.23 11.67 12.86
C ALA A 181 5.09 10.79 14.11
N PRO A 182 4.22 11.17 15.07
CA PRO A 182 3.99 10.34 16.24
C PRO A 182 3.30 9.04 15.85
N SER A 183 3.72 7.94 16.45
CA SER A 183 3.09 6.63 16.26
C SER A 183 1.64 6.67 16.75
N LEU A 184 0.80 5.83 16.14
CA LEU A 184 -0.61 5.69 16.54
C LEU A 184 -0.77 5.41 18.04
N SER A 185 0.13 4.62 18.63
CA SER A 185 0.10 4.36 20.08
C SER A 185 0.36 5.61 20.90
N ARG A 186 1.30 6.46 20.48
CA ARG A 186 1.61 7.71 21.16
C ARG A 186 0.48 8.70 21.01
N GLU A 187 -0.06 8.87 19.80
CA GLU A 187 -1.22 9.74 19.56
C GLU A 187 -2.42 9.31 20.41
N PHE A 188 -2.77 8.02 20.42
CA PHE A 188 -3.84 7.47 21.23
C PHE A 188 -3.65 7.78 22.72
N ASP A 189 -2.44 7.54 23.24
CA ASP A 189 -2.11 7.84 24.63
C ASP A 189 -2.25 9.33 24.96
N GLU A 190 -1.90 10.22 24.04
CA GLU A 190 -2.09 11.66 24.21
C GLU A 190 -3.58 12.03 24.25
N LEU A 191 -4.39 11.45 23.37
CA LEU A 191 -5.85 11.68 23.34
C LEU A 191 -6.53 11.17 24.62
N VAL A 192 -6.17 9.98 25.08
CA VAL A 192 -6.76 9.36 26.28
C VAL A 192 -6.25 10.01 27.55
N LYS A 193 -4.92 10.17 27.71
CA LYS A 193 -4.33 10.61 28.99
C LYS A 193 -4.26 12.13 29.11
N LYS A 194 -3.82 12.84 28.06
CA LYS A 194 -3.63 14.30 28.13
C LYS A 194 -4.93 15.05 27.86
N LYS A 195 -5.66 14.66 26.82
CA LYS A 195 -6.93 15.33 26.45
C LYS A 195 -8.14 14.78 27.22
N ASN A 196 -8.02 13.59 27.81
CA ASN A 196 -9.10 12.95 28.57
C ASN A 196 -10.36 12.75 27.71
N LEU A 197 -10.18 12.45 26.40
CA LEU A 197 -11.29 12.31 25.46
C LEU A 197 -12.20 11.13 25.83
N ALA A 198 -11.66 10.10 26.47
CA ALA A 198 -12.44 8.94 26.91
C ALA A 198 -13.59 9.31 27.86
N GLN A 199 -13.53 10.46 28.55
CA GLN A 199 -14.59 10.94 29.45
C GLN A 199 -15.24 12.22 28.91
N LYS A 200 -14.48 13.10 28.24
CA LYS A 200 -14.98 14.40 27.79
C LYS A 200 -15.73 14.34 26.45
N ALA A 201 -15.27 13.50 25.52
CA ALA A 201 -15.85 13.34 24.20
C ALA A 201 -15.64 11.90 23.66
N PRO A 202 -16.25 10.87 24.30
CA PRO A 202 -16.23 9.49 23.83
C PRO A 202 -16.41 9.31 22.31
N ALA A 203 -17.37 10.02 21.70
CA ALA A 203 -17.65 9.88 20.28
C ALA A 203 -16.49 10.40 19.41
N GLU A 204 -15.78 11.45 19.85
CA GLU A 204 -14.59 11.95 19.17
C GLU A 204 -13.43 10.95 19.26
N LEU A 205 -13.24 10.31 20.42
CA LEU A 205 -12.24 9.25 20.57
C LEU A 205 -12.54 8.08 19.64
N VAL A 206 -13.79 7.60 19.59
CA VAL A 206 -14.18 6.51 18.67
C VAL A 206 -13.94 6.91 17.22
N ARG A 207 -14.33 8.13 16.83
CA ARG A 207 -14.06 8.64 15.48
C ARG A 207 -12.59 8.52 15.13
N TRP A 208 -11.71 9.03 16.00
CA TRP A 208 -10.27 8.96 15.78
C TRP A 208 -9.78 7.51 15.66
N MET A 209 -10.27 6.58 16.50
CA MET A 209 -9.88 5.17 16.44
C MET A 209 -10.29 4.50 15.13
N LEU A 210 -11.49 4.79 14.61
CA LEU A 210 -11.97 4.28 13.32
C LEU A 210 -11.21 4.90 12.14
N GLU A 211 -10.90 6.19 12.22
CA GLU A 211 -10.09 6.92 11.25
C GLU A 211 -8.65 6.36 11.17
N HIS A 212 -8.13 5.79 12.25
CA HIS A 212 -6.76 5.24 12.34
C HIS A 212 -6.77 3.72 12.52
N TRP A 213 -7.78 3.06 11.97
CA TRP A 213 -8.00 1.63 12.12
C TRP A 213 -6.82 0.80 11.59
N THR A 214 -6.35 -0.20 12.35
CA THR A 214 -5.23 -1.06 11.93
C THR A 214 -5.70 -2.48 11.59
N TYR A 215 -5.35 -2.94 10.38
CA TYR A 215 -5.63 -4.32 9.95
C TYR A 215 -4.50 -5.30 10.22
N ARG A 216 -3.30 -4.79 10.55
CA ARG A 216 -2.13 -5.64 10.77
C ARG A 216 -2.14 -6.21 12.19
N PRO A 217 -2.19 -7.54 12.35
CA PRO A 217 -2.03 -8.16 13.65
C PRO A 217 -0.58 -8.05 14.12
N GLY A 218 -0.37 -8.04 15.45
CA GLY A 218 0.95 -8.20 16.05
C GLY A 218 1.86 -6.96 16.10
N THR A 219 1.43 -5.78 15.62
CA THR A 219 2.24 -4.53 15.64
C THR A 219 2.36 -3.86 17.02
N GLY A 220 2.15 -4.61 18.11
CA GLY A 220 2.11 -4.09 19.49
C GLY A 220 0.93 -3.15 19.82
N PHE A 221 0.30 -2.54 18.81
CA PHE A 221 -0.82 -1.61 18.93
C PHE A 221 -2.01 -2.07 18.09
N ASP A 222 -3.01 -2.64 18.76
CA ASP A 222 -4.22 -3.21 18.16
C ASP A 222 -5.42 -2.28 18.37
N MET A 223 -5.82 -1.56 17.33
CA MET A 223 -6.90 -0.55 17.42
C MET A 223 -8.26 -1.18 17.74
N LEU A 224 -8.56 -2.36 17.18
CA LEU A 224 -9.80 -3.10 17.46
C LEU A 224 -9.88 -3.43 18.94
N LYS A 225 -8.83 -4.05 19.47
CA LYS A 225 -8.79 -4.39 20.90
C LYS A 225 -8.94 -3.15 21.78
N LYS A 226 -8.26 -2.05 21.43
CA LYS A 226 -8.37 -0.78 22.18
C LYS A 226 -9.80 -0.25 22.18
N LEU A 227 -10.49 -0.31 21.03
CA LEU A 227 -11.87 0.16 20.93
C LEU A 227 -12.79 -0.69 21.80
N GLU A 228 -12.65 -2.01 21.73
CA GLU A 228 -13.47 -2.95 22.51
C GLU A 228 -13.23 -2.83 24.01
N ASP A 229 -11.97 -2.74 24.45
CA ASP A 229 -11.61 -2.49 25.85
C ASP A 229 -12.26 -1.19 26.36
N GLN A 230 -12.27 -0.14 25.52
CA GLN A 230 -12.85 1.16 25.86
C GLN A 230 -14.38 1.12 25.91
N LEU A 231 -15.03 0.43 24.97
CA LEU A 231 -16.48 0.20 24.97
C LEU A 231 -16.91 -0.54 26.25
N LEU A 232 -16.22 -1.63 26.61
CA LEU A 232 -16.46 -2.38 27.86
C LEU A 232 -16.28 -1.50 29.11
N ALA A 233 -15.26 -0.62 29.11
CA ALA A 233 -15.04 0.31 30.22
C ALA A 233 -16.22 1.27 30.40
N TRP A 234 -16.80 1.79 29.30
CA TRP A 234 -17.99 2.64 29.34
C TRP A 234 -19.25 1.89 29.74
N GLU A 235 -19.44 0.66 29.26
CA GLU A 235 -20.55 -0.20 29.66
C GLU A 235 -20.53 -0.44 31.18
N LYS A 236 -19.36 -0.82 31.73
CA LYS A 236 -19.19 -1.04 33.16
C LYS A 236 -19.35 0.23 34.00
N ALA A 237 -18.93 1.39 33.47
CA ALA A 237 -19.07 2.66 34.16
C ALA A 237 -20.54 3.11 34.27
N GLY A 238 -21.39 2.71 33.31
CA GLY A 238 -22.75 3.20 33.14
C GLY A 238 -22.79 4.35 32.14
N LEU A 239 -23.66 4.23 31.13
CA LEU A 239 -23.80 5.23 30.06
C LEU A 239 -24.32 6.59 30.56
N ASP A 240 -24.97 6.62 31.73
CA ASP A 240 -25.43 7.83 32.40
C ASP A 240 -24.28 8.78 32.78
N LYS A 241 -23.06 8.23 32.96
CA LYS A 241 -21.85 9.02 33.27
C LYS A 241 -21.22 9.67 32.04
N LEU A 242 -21.65 9.32 30.83
CA LEU A 242 -21.14 9.91 29.60
C LEU A 242 -21.89 11.20 29.24
N PRO A 243 -21.26 12.14 28.51
CA PRO A 243 -21.93 13.30 27.93
C PRO A 243 -23.17 12.89 27.13
N GLU A 244 -24.27 13.61 27.31
CA GLU A 244 -25.57 13.26 26.70
C GLU A 244 -25.50 13.10 25.18
N ALA A 245 -24.74 14.00 24.51
CA ALA A 245 -24.52 13.98 23.07
C ALA A 245 -23.91 12.67 22.56
N ASP A 246 -23.13 11.96 23.39
CA ASP A 246 -22.37 10.77 22.98
C ASP A 246 -23.09 9.46 23.35
N ARG A 247 -24.06 9.50 24.27
CA ARG A 247 -24.74 8.30 24.81
C ARG A 247 -25.38 7.45 23.72
N ALA A 248 -26.02 8.09 22.74
CA ALA A 248 -26.69 7.39 21.64
C ALA A 248 -25.70 6.68 20.72
N VAL A 249 -24.55 7.30 20.45
CA VAL A 249 -23.48 6.72 19.63
C VAL A 249 -22.84 5.54 20.35
N ILE A 250 -22.46 5.71 21.63
CA ILE A 250 -21.82 4.64 22.40
C ILE A 250 -22.75 3.45 22.63
N ARG A 251 -24.04 3.69 22.89
CA ARG A 251 -25.03 2.60 23.02
C ARG A 251 -25.09 1.74 21.76
N ARG A 252 -25.20 2.38 20.61
CA ARG A 252 -25.26 1.69 19.31
C ARG A 252 -23.98 0.91 19.01
N LEU A 253 -22.82 1.42 19.40
CA LEU A 253 -21.55 0.71 19.29
C LEU A 253 -21.47 -0.52 20.22
N LEU A 254 -22.06 -0.45 21.42
CA LEU A 254 -22.16 -1.59 22.32
C LEU A 254 -23.09 -2.68 21.78
N GLU A 255 -24.23 -2.30 21.22
CA GLU A 255 -25.15 -3.22 20.51
C GLU A 255 -24.43 -3.88 19.33
N THR A 256 -23.69 -3.08 18.55
CA THR A 256 -22.89 -3.56 17.42
C THR A 256 -21.79 -4.52 17.88
N ARG A 257 -21.12 -4.21 19.00
CA ARG A 257 -20.09 -5.08 19.60
C ARG A 257 -20.64 -6.48 19.91
N GLN A 258 -21.86 -6.57 20.43
CA GLN A 258 -22.49 -7.86 20.69
C GLN A 258 -22.73 -8.62 19.37
N ALA A 259 -23.28 -7.95 18.37
CA ALA A 259 -23.58 -8.54 17.07
C ALA A 259 -22.33 -9.05 16.31
N VAL A 260 -21.19 -8.33 16.40
CA VAL A 260 -19.94 -8.74 15.73
C VAL A 260 -19.18 -9.85 16.45
N HIS A 261 -19.60 -10.27 17.65
CA HIS A 261 -19.03 -11.45 18.33
C HIS A 261 -19.87 -12.72 18.10
N GLU A 262 -21.01 -12.61 17.42
CA GLU A 262 -21.86 -13.75 17.10
C GLU A 262 -21.50 -14.35 15.75
N ASP A 263 -21.03 -15.60 15.77
CA ASP A 263 -20.76 -16.39 14.57
C ASP A 263 -21.94 -16.40 13.58
N LEU A 264 -21.61 -16.38 12.29
CA LEU A 264 -22.60 -16.53 11.22
C LEU A 264 -22.86 -18.01 10.91
N PRO A 265 -24.07 -18.35 10.41
CA PRO A 265 -24.35 -19.67 9.87
C PRO A 265 -23.36 -20.05 8.76
N ASP A 266 -23.05 -21.35 8.64
CA ASP A 266 -22.15 -21.84 7.59
C ASP A 266 -22.74 -21.66 6.19
N ALA A 267 -21.88 -21.33 5.22
CA ALA A 267 -22.23 -21.20 3.81
C ALA A 267 -22.06 -22.53 3.04
N ASN A 268 -22.55 -23.63 3.60
CA ASN A 268 -22.33 -25.00 3.08
C ASN A 268 -22.77 -25.15 1.62
N ASP A 269 -23.87 -24.54 1.22
CA ASP A 269 -24.37 -24.59 -0.16
C ASP A 269 -23.44 -23.88 -1.14
N LEU A 270 -22.84 -22.77 -0.74
CA LEU A 270 -21.90 -22.04 -1.57
C LEU A 270 -20.57 -22.79 -1.67
N VAL A 271 -20.03 -23.28 -0.54
CA VAL A 271 -18.80 -24.08 -0.53
C VAL A 271 -18.96 -25.35 -1.37
N SER A 272 -20.10 -26.03 -1.29
CA SER A 272 -20.38 -27.23 -2.07
C SER A 272 -20.42 -26.96 -3.57
N ARG A 273 -20.93 -25.80 -3.99
CA ARG A 273 -20.92 -25.37 -5.40
C ARG A 273 -19.52 -25.03 -5.92
N LEU A 274 -18.66 -24.49 -5.06
CA LEU A 274 -17.28 -24.11 -5.42
C LEU A 274 -16.31 -25.31 -5.37
N ALA A 275 -16.60 -26.32 -4.54
CA ALA A 275 -15.73 -27.48 -4.36
C ALA A 275 -15.28 -28.17 -5.67
N PRO A 276 -16.14 -28.39 -6.68
CA PRO A 276 -15.71 -29.00 -7.96
C PRO A 276 -14.65 -28.18 -8.70
N LEU A 277 -14.67 -26.85 -8.55
CA LEU A 277 -13.72 -25.95 -9.22
C LEU A 277 -12.30 -26.04 -8.62
N THR A 278 -12.16 -26.59 -7.41
CA THR A 278 -10.87 -26.74 -6.70
C THR A 278 -10.09 -28.01 -7.08
N GLY A 279 -10.66 -28.90 -7.89
CA GLY A 279 -10.04 -30.19 -8.19
C GLY A 279 -9.96 -31.16 -7.00
N GLY A 280 -10.73 -30.92 -5.93
CA GLY A 280 -10.92 -31.84 -4.81
C GLY A 280 -9.81 -31.86 -3.76
N ARG A 281 -8.83 -30.95 -3.81
CA ARG A 281 -7.70 -30.88 -2.87
C ARG A 281 -7.71 -29.61 -2.02
N PHE A 282 -8.84 -29.30 -1.40
CA PHE A 282 -8.97 -28.11 -0.58
C PHE A 282 -9.18 -28.44 0.90
N VAL A 283 -8.79 -27.50 1.73
CA VAL A 283 -9.13 -27.41 3.14
C VAL A 283 -10.04 -26.21 3.31
N LEU A 284 -11.01 -26.33 4.21
CA LEU A 284 -11.87 -25.24 4.62
C LEU A 284 -11.45 -24.79 6.02
N THR A 285 -10.98 -23.56 6.14
CA THR A 285 -10.73 -22.90 7.43
C THR A 285 -11.82 -21.87 7.66
N ALA A 286 -12.63 -22.04 8.71
CA ALA A 286 -13.74 -21.14 9.05
C ALA A 286 -13.64 -20.66 10.50
N ARG A 287 -13.93 -19.38 10.72
CA ARG A 287 -13.99 -18.74 12.05
C ARG A 287 -14.82 -17.48 11.93
N GLY A 288 -15.71 -17.24 12.89
CA GLY A 288 -16.54 -16.04 12.94
C GLY A 288 -17.45 -15.91 11.72
N HIS A 289 -17.14 -14.94 10.88
CA HIS A 289 -17.94 -14.44 9.77
C HIS A 289 -17.43 -14.89 8.40
N TYR A 290 -16.25 -15.54 8.33
CA TYR A 290 -15.64 -15.98 7.08
C TYR A 290 -15.33 -17.47 7.05
N ALA A 291 -15.34 -18.02 5.83
CA ALA A 291 -14.84 -19.34 5.51
C ALA A 291 -13.90 -19.26 4.31
N ILE A 292 -12.68 -19.77 4.46
CA ILE A 292 -11.63 -19.71 3.44
C ILE A 292 -11.36 -21.11 2.87
N ILE A 293 -11.48 -21.23 1.55
CA ILE A 293 -11.07 -22.37 0.75
C ILE A 293 -9.61 -22.16 0.35
N HIS A 294 -8.72 -23.09 0.73
CA HIS A 294 -7.28 -23.00 0.45
C HIS A 294 -6.64 -24.40 0.35
N LEU A 295 -5.35 -24.48 -0.03
CA LEU A 295 -4.61 -25.75 0.02
C LEU A 295 -4.05 -26.01 1.43
N GLN A 296 -3.82 -27.28 1.77
CA GLN A 296 -3.29 -27.69 3.08
C GLN A 296 -1.98 -26.98 3.45
N GLN A 297 -1.10 -26.72 2.47
CA GLN A 297 0.18 -26.04 2.65
C GLN A 297 0.03 -24.54 2.99
N ASP A 298 -1.12 -23.95 2.68
CA ASP A 298 -1.41 -22.52 2.85
C ASP A 298 -2.19 -22.23 4.14
N GLN A 299 -2.29 -23.21 5.07
CA GLN A 299 -3.05 -23.09 6.32
C GLN A 299 -2.73 -21.80 7.09
N LYS A 300 -1.44 -21.49 7.26
CA LYS A 300 -1.02 -20.27 7.98
C LYS A 300 -1.50 -19.00 7.26
N GLN A 301 -1.33 -18.94 5.94
CA GLN A 301 -1.78 -17.79 5.14
C GLN A 301 -3.30 -17.63 5.21
N ALA A 302 -4.06 -18.73 5.24
CA ALA A 302 -5.50 -18.71 5.41
C ALA A 302 -5.89 -18.17 6.80
N GLU A 303 -5.27 -18.65 7.88
CA GLU A 303 -5.53 -18.14 9.25
C GLU A 303 -5.22 -16.65 9.39
N ASP A 304 -4.08 -16.23 8.86
CA ASP A 304 -3.64 -14.83 8.81
C ASP A 304 -4.63 -13.96 8.01
N THR A 305 -5.06 -14.44 6.84
CA THR A 305 -6.05 -13.76 5.99
C THR A 305 -7.39 -13.65 6.70
N LEU A 306 -7.82 -14.72 7.37
CA LEU A 306 -9.07 -14.75 8.12
C LEU A 306 -9.04 -13.72 9.25
N GLU A 307 -7.94 -13.59 10.00
CA GLU A 307 -7.83 -12.56 11.03
C GLU A 307 -8.03 -11.15 10.47
N ARG A 308 -7.42 -10.85 9.31
CA ARG A 308 -7.55 -9.54 8.66
C ARG A 308 -8.98 -9.29 8.18
N LEU A 309 -9.66 -10.30 7.66
CA LEU A 309 -11.07 -10.23 7.23
C LEU A 309 -12.02 -10.02 8.42
N GLU A 310 -11.80 -10.69 9.55
CA GLU A 310 -12.57 -10.45 10.79
C GLU A 310 -12.37 -9.02 11.30
N ARG A 311 -11.14 -8.50 11.27
CA ARG A 311 -10.85 -7.09 11.62
C ARG A 311 -11.56 -6.11 10.68
N LEU A 312 -11.64 -6.43 9.39
CA LEU A 312 -12.42 -5.66 8.41
C LEU A 312 -13.91 -5.69 8.72
N TYR A 313 -14.45 -6.86 9.02
CA TYR A 313 -15.86 -7.02 9.39
C TYR A 313 -16.20 -6.17 10.61
N SER A 314 -15.45 -6.29 11.71
CA SER A 314 -15.69 -5.50 12.91
C SER A 314 -15.52 -4.00 12.65
N GLY A 315 -14.44 -3.60 11.96
CA GLY A 315 -14.17 -2.20 11.63
C GLY A 315 -15.32 -1.56 10.85
N LEU A 316 -15.81 -2.22 9.80
CA LEU A 316 -16.91 -1.72 8.99
C LEU A 316 -18.22 -1.63 9.79
N HIS A 317 -18.55 -2.64 10.59
CA HIS A 317 -19.75 -2.60 11.44
C HIS A 317 -19.70 -1.46 12.45
N TYR A 318 -18.56 -1.27 13.14
CA TYR A 318 -18.38 -0.15 14.06
C TYR A 318 -18.42 1.20 13.35
N TRP A 319 -17.84 1.31 12.15
CA TRP A 319 -17.87 2.54 11.38
C TRP A 319 -19.29 2.93 10.98
N PHE A 320 -20.06 2.02 10.40
CA PHE A 320 -21.46 2.26 10.05
C PHE A 320 -22.34 2.55 11.28
N ALA A 321 -22.11 1.85 12.39
CA ALA A 321 -22.78 2.15 13.65
C ALA A 321 -22.45 3.56 14.14
N TYR A 322 -21.17 3.95 14.15
CA TYR A 322 -20.75 5.32 14.49
C TYR A 322 -21.43 6.38 13.61
N ARG A 323 -21.59 6.11 12.31
CA ARG A 323 -22.28 6.99 11.35
C ARG A 323 -23.81 7.01 11.52
N GLY A 324 -24.35 6.23 12.45
CA GLY A 324 -25.78 6.20 12.77
C GLY A 324 -26.60 5.26 11.91
N THR A 325 -25.97 4.39 11.12
CA THR A 325 -26.68 3.40 10.27
C THR A 325 -25.96 2.05 10.37
N PRO A 326 -26.14 1.28 11.46
CA PRO A 326 -25.47 -0.01 11.64
C PRO A 326 -25.68 -0.94 10.44
N LEU A 327 -24.63 -1.66 10.06
CA LEU A 327 -24.74 -2.66 8.99
C LEU A 327 -25.65 -3.81 9.41
N PRO A 328 -26.55 -4.26 8.53
CA PRO A 328 -27.22 -5.55 8.69
C PRO A 328 -26.18 -6.68 8.75
N ARG A 329 -26.51 -7.78 9.44
CA ARG A 329 -25.66 -8.98 9.44
C ARG A 329 -25.84 -9.74 8.12
N PRO A 330 -24.75 -10.26 7.52
CA PRO A 330 -24.88 -11.20 6.42
C PRO A 330 -25.64 -12.47 6.86
N PRO A 331 -26.38 -13.12 5.95
CA PRO A 331 -27.20 -14.29 6.30
C PRO A 331 -26.39 -15.56 6.59
N HIS A 332 -25.13 -15.61 6.15
CA HIS A 332 -24.22 -16.74 6.25
C HIS A 332 -22.78 -16.24 6.17
N ARG A 333 -21.82 -17.08 6.56
CA ARG A 333 -20.39 -16.81 6.45
C ARG A 333 -20.01 -16.41 5.02
N LEU A 334 -19.18 -15.38 4.90
CA LEU A 334 -18.66 -14.92 3.63
C LEU A 334 -17.57 -15.86 3.15
N VAL A 335 -17.66 -16.31 1.90
CA VAL A 335 -16.73 -17.30 1.35
C VAL A 335 -15.60 -16.62 0.62
N VAL A 336 -14.38 -17.04 0.95
CA VAL A 336 -13.14 -16.58 0.34
C VAL A 336 -12.41 -17.77 -0.25
N TRP A 337 -11.78 -17.57 -1.40
CA TRP A 337 -10.95 -18.57 -2.05
C TRP A 337 -9.54 -18.01 -2.22
N LEU A 338 -8.58 -18.60 -1.50
CA LEU A 338 -7.16 -18.37 -1.71
C LEU A 338 -6.67 -19.26 -2.86
N ALA A 339 -6.32 -18.64 -3.99
CA ALA A 339 -5.86 -19.37 -5.15
C ALA A 339 -4.48 -20.02 -4.89
N GLU A 340 -4.25 -21.19 -5.48
CA GLU A 340 -2.99 -21.95 -5.30
C GLU A 340 -1.77 -21.28 -5.93
N SER A 341 -1.99 -20.44 -6.95
CA SER A 341 -0.94 -19.79 -7.72
C SER A 341 -1.49 -18.57 -8.46
N VAL A 342 -0.61 -17.65 -8.86
CA VAL A 342 -1.00 -16.49 -9.68
C VAL A 342 -1.63 -16.92 -11.03
N PRO A 343 -1.12 -17.94 -11.75
CA PRO A 343 -1.80 -18.47 -12.94
C PRO A 343 -3.22 -19.02 -12.65
N ALA A 344 -3.39 -19.76 -11.55
CA ALA A 344 -4.69 -20.28 -11.14
C ALA A 344 -5.67 -19.13 -10.80
N TYR A 345 -5.20 -18.12 -10.08
CA TYR A 345 -5.94 -16.88 -9.81
C TYR A 345 -6.44 -16.21 -11.09
N ARG A 346 -5.56 -16.03 -12.10
CA ARG A 346 -5.93 -15.43 -13.39
C ARG A 346 -6.96 -16.29 -14.14
N LYS A 347 -6.81 -17.61 -14.10
CA LYS A 347 -7.78 -18.55 -14.71
C LYS A 347 -9.14 -18.48 -14.01
N MET A 348 -9.16 -18.42 -12.68
CA MET A 348 -10.40 -18.24 -11.91
C MET A 348 -11.09 -16.93 -12.27
N ARG A 349 -10.33 -15.83 -12.39
CA ARG A 349 -10.86 -14.54 -12.80
C ARG A 349 -11.56 -14.58 -14.16
N GLN A 350 -10.97 -15.27 -15.13
CA GLN A 350 -11.58 -15.50 -16.43
C GLN A 350 -12.84 -16.37 -16.33
N ASN A 351 -12.77 -17.48 -15.58
CA ASN A 351 -13.88 -18.42 -15.44
C ASN A 351 -15.09 -17.81 -14.70
N LEU A 352 -14.85 -16.93 -13.74
CA LEU A 352 -15.88 -16.21 -12.98
C LEU A 352 -16.32 -14.91 -13.68
N GLY A 353 -15.87 -14.67 -14.92
CA GLY A 353 -16.32 -13.56 -15.75
C GLY A 353 -15.90 -12.17 -15.28
N GLU A 354 -14.85 -12.06 -14.46
CA GLU A 354 -14.40 -10.76 -13.93
C GLU A 354 -13.43 -10.08 -14.90
N THR A 355 -13.94 -9.10 -15.65
CA THR A 355 -13.20 -8.39 -16.70
C THR A 355 -12.65 -7.04 -16.26
N ARG A 356 -13.05 -6.51 -15.09
CA ARG A 356 -12.64 -5.16 -14.66
C ARG A 356 -11.13 -5.14 -14.39
N PRO A 357 -10.40 -4.07 -14.72
CA PRO A 357 -9.00 -3.92 -14.31
C PRO A 357 -8.87 -4.11 -12.80
N SER A 358 -7.98 -5.02 -12.38
CA SER A 358 -7.77 -5.30 -10.96
C SER A 358 -6.66 -4.39 -10.46
N THR A 359 -7.01 -3.45 -9.59
CA THR A 359 -6.03 -2.66 -8.82
C THR A 359 -5.56 -3.43 -7.57
N ALA A 360 -6.36 -4.40 -7.14
CA ALA A 360 -6.09 -5.29 -6.02
C ALA A 360 -5.47 -6.63 -6.47
N ASP A 361 -4.93 -7.37 -5.52
CA ASP A 361 -4.41 -8.75 -5.69
C ASP A 361 -5.51 -9.79 -5.43
N GLY A 362 -6.74 -9.42 -5.75
CA GLY A 362 -7.95 -10.22 -5.56
C GLY A 362 -9.12 -9.60 -6.32
N PHE A 363 -10.23 -10.33 -6.39
CA PHE A 363 -11.49 -9.81 -6.92
C PHE A 363 -12.68 -10.46 -6.23
N TYR A 364 -13.76 -9.70 -6.05
CA TYR A 364 -15.04 -10.22 -5.61
C TYR A 364 -15.95 -10.54 -6.80
N ALA A 365 -16.27 -11.83 -6.97
CA ALA A 365 -17.24 -12.31 -7.95
C ALA A 365 -18.65 -12.23 -7.35
N ALA A 366 -19.34 -11.11 -7.59
CA ALA A 366 -20.65 -10.83 -6.99
C ALA A 366 -21.76 -11.81 -7.41
N ALA A 367 -21.67 -12.41 -8.62
CA ALA A 367 -22.62 -13.42 -9.08
C ALA A 367 -22.50 -14.73 -8.28
N ASP A 368 -21.26 -15.12 -7.98
CA ASP A 368 -20.93 -16.35 -7.25
C ASP A 368 -20.80 -16.12 -5.74
N LYS A 369 -20.85 -14.87 -5.28
CA LYS A 369 -20.70 -14.45 -3.87
C LYS A 369 -19.38 -14.91 -3.22
N VAL A 370 -18.32 -15.03 -4.02
CA VAL A 370 -16.99 -15.45 -3.57
C VAL A 370 -15.96 -14.35 -3.78
N LEU A 371 -15.15 -14.09 -2.74
CA LEU A 371 -13.94 -13.29 -2.83
C LEU A 371 -12.78 -14.22 -3.22
N VAL A 372 -12.09 -13.95 -4.32
CA VAL A 372 -10.92 -14.71 -4.74
C VAL A 372 -9.66 -13.88 -4.49
N LEU A 373 -8.70 -14.43 -3.76
CA LEU A 373 -7.43 -13.80 -3.43
C LEU A 373 -6.28 -14.49 -4.17
N SER A 374 -5.37 -13.70 -4.73
CA SER A 374 -4.10 -14.19 -5.24
C SER A 374 -3.18 -14.57 -4.08
N PRO A 375 -2.41 -15.66 -4.16
CA PRO A 375 -1.47 -16.02 -3.11
C PRO A 375 -0.27 -15.08 -3.02
N ALA A 376 -0.05 -14.27 -4.05
CA ALA A 376 1.02 -13.28 -4.12
C ALA A 376 0.52 -11.98 -4.78
N ARG A 377 1.20 -10.88 -4.48
CA ARG A 377 0.95 -9.57 -5.09
C ARG A 377 1.27 -9.63 -6.60
N THR A 378 0.39 -9.06 -7.41
CA THR A 378 0.35 -9.23 -8.87
C THR A 378 0.48 -7.93 -9.66
N ASP A 379 0.50 -6.77 -8.98
CA ASP A 379 0.66 -5.51 -9.69
C ASP A 379 2.03 -5.40 -10.38
N PRO A 380 2.09 -4.76 -11.57
CA PRO A 380 3.31 -4.67 -12.37
C PRO A 380 4.52 -4.11 -11.61
N ALA A 381 4.31 -3.08 -10.78
CA ALA A 381 5.38 -2.46 -10.00
C ALA A 381 6.01 -3.45 -9.00
N TYR A 382 5.19 -4.26 -8.33
CA TYR A 382 5.69 -5.31 -7.43
C TYR A 382 6.38 -6.45 -8.18
N VAL A 383 5.86 -6.86 -9.33
CA VAL A 383 6.52 -7.91 -10.15
C VAL A 383 7.91 -7.44 -10.60
N ARG A 384 8.05 -6.17 -10.98
CA ARG A 384 9.35 -5.57 -11.29
C ARG A 384 10.23 -5.44 -10.06
N LEU A 385 9.68 -5.06 -8.90
CA LEU A 385 10.42 -5.09 -7.63
C LEU A 385 10.97 -6.50 -7.34
N GLN A 386 10.16 -7.55 -7.54
CA GLN A 386 10.56 -8.95 -7.37
C GLN A 386 11.69 -9.34 -8.33
N SER A 387 11.60 -8.93 -9.61
CA SER A 387 12.69 -9.14 -10.58
C SER A 387 13.96 -8.40 -10.13
N ARG A 388 13.83 -7.14 -9.71
CA ARG A 388 14.94 -6.34 -9.23
C ARG A 388 15.56 -6.91 -7.95
N LEU A 389 14.74 -7.49 -7.08
CA LEU A 389 15.18 -8.21 -5.90
C LEU A 389 16.03 -9.43 -6.26
N GLN A 390 15.66 -10.16 -7.31
CA GLN A 390 16.47 -11.28 -7.81
C GLN A 390 17.82 -10.78 -8.34
N ASP A 391 17.85 -9.66 -9.07
CA ASP A 391 19.09 -9.04 -9.54
C ASP A 391 19.98 -8.59 -8.38
N ILE A 392 19.40 -7.89 -7.39
CA ILE A 392 20.11 -7.44 -6.19
C ILE A 392 20.65 -8.65 -5.43
N ASN A 393 19.85 -9.69 -5.27
CA ASN A 393 20.30 -10.92 -4.63
C ASN A 393 21.46 -11.53 -5.40
N ALA A 394 21.38 -11.68 -6.72
CA ALA A 394 22.48 -12.19 -7.54
C ALA A 394 23.75 -11.34 -7.39
N LEU A 395 23.62 -10.02 -7.33
CA LEU A 395 24.74 -9.11 -7.10
C LEU A 395 25.33 -9.26 -5.70
N LEU A 396 24.52 -9.41 -4.65
CA LEU A 396 25.00 -9.70 -3.30
C LEU A 396 25.71 -11.05 -3.22
N LEU A 397 25.20 -12.06 -3.94
CA LEU A 397 25.85 -13.36 -4.03
C LEU A 397 27.23 -13.23 -4.67
N ASP A 398 27.33 -12.48 -5.77
CA ASP A 398 28.60 -12.23 -6.45
C ASP A 398 29.57 -11.42 -5.57
N ILE A 399 29.13 -10.33 -4.96
CA ILE A 399 29.94 -9.53 -4.03
C ILE A 399 30.38 -10.37 -2.83
N GLY A 400 29.45 -11.10 -2.21
CA GLY A 400 29.73 -11.96 -1.07
C GLY A 400 30.72 -13.07 -1.43
N ASN A 401 30.56 -13.71 -2.58
CA ASN A 401 31.49 -14.74 -3.04
C ASN A 401 32.86 -14.15 -3.42
N LYS A 402 32.93 -12.96 -4.01
CA LYS A 402 34.19 -12.23 -4.27
C LYS A 402 34.91 -11.90 -2.96
N ILE A 403 34.18 -11.35 -2.00
CA ILE A 403 34.70 -11.03 -0.67
C ILE A 403 35.19 -12.30 0.05
N LEU A 404 34.39 -13.37 0.04
CA LEU A 404 34.77 -14.65 0.63
C LEU A 404 36.00 -15.23 -0.09
N SER A 405 36.05 -15.18 -1.42
CA SER A 405 37.24 -15.64 -2.17
C SER A 405 38.50 -14.84 -1.80
N GLN A 406 38.40 -13.53 -1.54
CA GLN A 406 39.51 -12.72 -1.05
C GLN A 406 39.92 -13.15 0.37
N LEU A 407 38.95 -13.41 1.25
CA LEU A 407 39.21 -13.90 2.61
C LEU A 407 39.85 -15.29 2.63
N PHE A 408 39.47 -16.16 1.68
CA PHE A 408 40.02 -17.50 1.51
C PHE A 408 41.26 -17.52 0.60
N GLY A 409 41.85 -16.37 0.27
CA GLY A 409 43.08 -16.31 -0.52
C GLY A 409 42.97 -16.95 -1.91
N GLY A 410 41.80 -16.86 -2.54
CA GLY A 410 41.49 -17.47 -3.83
C GLY A 410 41.11 -18.96 -3.77
N GLN A 411 41.07 -19.57 -2.57
CA GLN A 411 40.53 -20.92 -2.41
C GLN A 411 39.00 -20.91 -2.59
N PRO A 412 38.41 -22.00 -3.11
CA PRO A 412 36.96 -22.11 -3.26
C PRO A 412 36.27 -21.96 -1.90
N VAL A 413 35.24 -21.10 -1.86
CA VAL A 413 34.42 -20.88 -0.67
C VAL A 413 33.75 -22.21 -0.30
N PRO A 414 33.92 -22.73 0.93
CA PRO A 414 33.28 -23.97 1.35
C PRO A 414 31.76 -23.89 1.15
N PRO A 415 31.08 -24.98 0.72
CA PRO A 415 29.66 -24.97 0.38
C PRO A 415 28.76 -24.42 1.49
N GLU A 416 29.13 -24.62 2.75
CA GLU A 416 28.43 -24.10 3.93
C GLU A 416 28.45 -22.57 4.07
N TYR A 417 29.39 -21.88 3.40
CA TYR A 417 29.50 -20.42 3.37
C TYR A 417 29.07 -19.81 2.02
N GLN A 418 28.69 -20.65 1.05
CA GLN A 418 28.15 -20.15 -0.21
C GLN A 418 26.79 -19.54 0.03
N LEU A 419 26.68 -18.27 -0.34
CA LEU A 419 25.39 -17.57 -0.30
C LEU A 419 24.52 -18.12 -1.45
N SER A 420 23.23 -18.31 -1.19
CA SER A 420 22.22 -18.67 -2.19
C SER A 420 21.00 -17.76 -2.05
N LEU A 421 20.16 -17.69 -3.08
CA LEU A 421 18.95 -16.86 -3.07
C LEU A 421 17.99 -17.28 -1.93
N GLU A 422 17.85 -18.59 -1.70
CA GLU A 422 17.07 -19.15 -0.59
C GLU A 422 17.64 -18.77 0.79
N ASN A 423 18.96 -18.67 0.90
CA ASN A 423 19.66 -18.28 2.13
C ASN A 423 19.55 -16.76 2.43
N LEU A 424 19.34 -15.93 1.41
CA LEU A 424 19.14 -14.48 1.54
C LEU A 424 17.67 -14.10 1.79
N ALA A 425 16.74 -14.84 1.18
CA ALA A 425 15.30 -14.55 1.25
C ALA A 425 14.65 -14.95 2.60
N ARG A 426 15.32 -15.80 3.39
CA ARG A 426 14.86 -16.17 4.74
C ARG A 426 15.78 -15.53 5.79
N PRO A 427 15.29 -15.26 7.02
CA PRO A 427 16.15 -14.88 8.13
C PRO A 427 17.15 -16.02 8.42
N ASN A 428 18.30 -16.00 7.76
CA ASN A 428 19.31 -17.03 7.91
C ASN A 428 20.22 -16.65 9.09
N PRO A 429 20.22 -17.44 10.18
CA PRO A 429 21.04 -17.15 11.36
C PRO A 429 22.55 -17.14 11.06
N GLN A 430 23.01 -17.76 9.98
CA GLN A 430 24.41 -17.65 9.53
C GLN A 430 24.69 -16.35 8.78
N LEU A 431 23.76 -15.86 7.96
CA LEU A 431 23.87 -14.56 7.30
C LEU A 431 24.01 -13.43 8.33
N LYS A 432 23.28 -13.54 9.45
CA LYS A 432 23.39 -12.63 10.59
C LYS A 432 24.79 -12.62 11.24
N LYS A 433 25.55 -13.74 11.15
CA LYS A 433 26.95 -13.84 11.62
C LYS A 433 27.94 -13.27 10.60
N LEU A 434 27.64 -13.37 9.31
CA LEU A 434 28.47 -12.85 8.22
C LEU A 434 28.26 -11.35 7.97
N LEU A 435 27.09 -10.81 8.33
CA LEU A 435 26.73 -9.41 8.13
C LEU A 435 27.83 -8.42 8.59
N PRO A 436 28.39 -8.53 9.82
CA PRO A 436 29.44 -7.60 10.27
C PRO A 436 30.73 -7.68 9.44
N VAL A 437 31.05 -8.86 8.91
CA VAL A 437 32.22 -9.08 8.05
C VAL A 437 31.98 -8.46 6.67
N ILE A 438 30.79 -8.69 6.11
CA ILE A 438 30.35 -8.10 4.84
C ILE A 438 30.29 -6.58 4.96
N GLU A 439 29.73 -6.03 6.04
CA GLU A 439 29.68 -4.59 6.31
C GLU A 439 31.09 -3.98 6.36
N LYS A 440 32.01 -4.60 7.13
CA LYS A 440 33.40 -4.13 7.23
C LYS A 440 34.11 -4.13 5.88
N LEU A 441 33.90 -5.15 5.05
CA LEU A 441 34.54 -5.25 3.75
C LEU A 441 33.89 -4.33 2.72
N ALA A 442 32.57 -4.18 2.78
CA ALA A 442 31.84 -3.22 1.98
C ALA A 442 32.32 -1.80 2.24
N THR A 443 32.73 -1.41 3.47
CA THR A 443 33.29 -0.07 3.72
C THR A 443 34.50 0.31 2.87
N GLN A 444 35.17 -0.68 2.25
CA GLN A 444 36.32 -0.48 1.36
C GLN A 444 35.91 -0.19 -0.09
N ASP A 445 34.66 -0.46 -0.47
CA ASP A 445 34.10 -0.21 -1.80
C ASP A 445 32.74 0.52 -1.69
N PRO A 446 32.67 1.81 -2.04
CA PRO A 446 31.43 2.59 -2.02
C PRO A 446 30.26 1.92 -2.76
N ASN A 447 30.52 1.19 -3.84
CA ASN A 447 29.48 0.48 -4.59
C ASN A 447 28.97 -0.76 -3.84
N ALA A 448 29.86 -1.46 -3.14
CA ALA A 448 29.48 -2.59 -2.29
C ALA A 448 28.65 -2.13 -1.08
N MET A 449 29.00 -1.00 -0.44
CA MET A 449 28.17 -0.40 0.61
C MET A 449 26.79 0.01 0.10
N ALA A 450 26.73 0.63 -1.07
CA ALA A 450 25.46 1.07 -1.64
C ALA A 450 24.57 -0.13 -1.98
N THR A 451 25.14 -1.19 -2.55
CA THR A 451 24.44 -2.45 -2.83
C THR A 451 23.97 -3.15 -1.55
N LEU A 452 24.82 -3.24 -0.53
CA LEU A 452 24.47 -3.83 0.76
C LEU A 452 23.33 -3.04 1.44
N SER A 453 23.40 -1.71 1.38
CA SER A 453 22.36 -0.84 1.91
C SER A 453 21.04 -1.04 1.17
N LEU A 454 21.06 -1.11 -0.17
CA LEU A 454 19.87 -1.41 -0.97
C LEU A 454 19.29 -2.77 -0.59
N ALA A 455 20.12 -3.79 -0.50
CA ALA A 455 19.69 -5.12 -0.09
C ALA A 455 19.03 -5.13 1.30
N GLN A 456 19.65 -4.47 2.28
CA GLN A 456 19.08 -4.33 3.63
C GLN A 456 17.74 -3.60 3.57
N ILE A 457 17.62 -2.52 2.79
CA ILE A 457 16.35 -1.80 2.58
C ILE A 457 15.29 -2.75 2.03
N VAL A 458 15.57 -3.46 0.94
CA VAL A 458 14.54 -4.27 0.31
C VAL A 458 14.19 -5.49 1.15
N LEU A 459 15.16 -6.16 1.77
CA LEU A 459 14.91 -7.29 2.68
C LEU A 459 14.07 -6.87 3.89
N ASN A 460 14.38 -5.72 4.51
CA ASN A 460 13.63 -5.24 5.68
C ASN A 460 12.26 -4.65 5.32
N SER A 461 12.08 -4.12 4.10
CA SER A 461 10.80 -3.57 3.64
C SER A 461 9.88 -4.61 3.00
N SER A 462 10.42 -5.71 2.47
CA SER A 462 9.64 -6.75 1.75
C SER A 462 8.42 -7.26 2.54
N PRO A 463 8.51 -7.57 3.86
CA PRO A 463 7.33 -7.94 4.63
C PRO A 463 6.28 -6.83 4.68
N ALA A 464 6.67 -5.57 4.85
CA ALA A 464 5.74 -4.44 4.88
C ALA A 464 5.05 -4.23 3.51
N ILE A 465 5.80 -4.41 2.43
CA ILE A 465 5.28 -4.32 1.05
C ILE A 465 4.24 -5.40 0.77
N TYR A 466 4.53 -6.62 1.21
CA TYR A 466 3.64 -7.76 1.08
C TYR A 466 2.36 -7.55 1.90
N GLU A 467 2.51 -7.13 3.16
CA GLU A 467 1.40 -6.80 4.04
C GLU A 467 0.51 -5.68 3.48
N GLU A 468 1.10 -4.61 2.95
CA GLU A 468 0.35 -3.53 2.30
C GLU A 468 -0.52 -4.05 1.16
N GLY A 469 0.02 -4.93 0.29
CA GLY A 469 -0.73 -5.51 -0.83
C GLY A 469 -1.93 -6.34 -0.35
N ILE A 470 -1.73 -7.16 0.67
CA ILE A 470 -2.80 -7.96 1.29
C ILE A 470 -3.86 -7.06 1.91
N VAL A 471 -3.45 -6.09 2.75
CA VAL A 471 -4.39 -5.20 3.44
C VAL A 471 -5.18 -4.39 2.42
N ALA A 472 -4.54 -3.86 1.38
CA ALA A 472 -5.23 -3.13 0.32
C ALA A 472 -6.26 -4.01 -0.40
N THR A 473 -5.91 -5.26 -0.69
CA THR A 473 -6.82 -6.21 -1.34
C THR A 473 -8.00 -6.60 -0.44
N ILE A 474 -7.73 -6.92 0.82
CA ILE A 474 -8.76 -7.28 1.80
C ILE A 474 -9.72 -6.11 2.02
N THR A 475 -9.19 -4.90 2.20
CA THR A 475 -10.01 -3.72 2.49
C THR A 475 -10.77 -3.20 1.27
N SER A 476 -10.31 -3.45 0.04
CA SER A 476 -11.07 -3.11 -1.17
C SER A 476 -12.11 -4.18 -1.49
N GLU A 477 -11.68 -5.39 -1.85
CA GLU A 477 -12.57 -6.45 -2.34
C GLU A 477 -13.30 -7.18 -1.21
N GLY A 478 -12.72 -7.30 -0.02
CA GLY A 478 -13.42 -7.79 1.17
C GLY A 478 -14.49 -6.81 1.67
N ALA A 479 -14.24 -5.50 1.61
CA ALA A 479 -15.27 -4.51 1.94
C ALA A 479 -16.40 -4.57 0.92
N ARG A 480 -16.05 -4.72 -0.37
CA ARG A 480 -17.04 -4.91 -1.42
C ARG A 480 -17.91 -6.14 -1.20
N GLN A 481 -17.31 -7.28 -0.86
CA GLN A 481 -18.05 -8.49 -0.52
C GLN A 481 -19.00 -8.24 0.66
N LEU A 482 -18.52 -7.60 1.72
CA LEU A 482 -19.35 -7.35 2.90
C LEU A 482 -20.48 -6.36 2.59
N LEU A 483 -20.21 -5.27 1.88
CA LEU A 483 -21.21 -4.26 1.53
C LEU A 483 -22.28 -4.81 0.58
N ASP A 484 -21.91 -5.72 -0.33
CA ASP A 484 -22.86 -6.47 -1.15
C ASP A 484 -23.73 -7.40 -0.28
N ALA A 485 -23.10 -8.18 0.60
CA ALA A 485 -23.79 -9.16 1.45
C ALA A 485 -24.72 -8.53 2.50
N THR A 486 -24.44 -7.27 2.88
CA THR A 486 -25.25 -6.47 3.81
C THR A 486 -26.28 -5.58 3.09
N GLY A 487 -26.28 -5.57 1.75
CA GLY A 487 -27.22 -4.82 0.92
C GLY A 487 -26.94 -3.32 0.83
N VAL A 488 -25.81 -2.83 1.33
CA VAL A 488 -25.42 -1.42 1.18
C VAL A 488 -25.04 -1.10 -0.26
N LEU A 489 -24.26 -1.99 -0.89
CA LEU A 489 -24.03 -1.92 -2.33
C LEU A 489 -25.10 -2.76 -3.04
N PRO A 490 -25.83 -2.18 -4.02
CA PRO A 490 -26.77 -2.90 -4.86
C PRO A 490 -26.19 -4.17 -5.49
N ALA A 491 -26.60 -5.34 -4.98
CA ALA A 491 -26.18 -6.64 -5.51
C ALA A 491 -26.82 -6.98 -6.87
N ARG A 492 -27.96 -6.34 -7.19
CA ARG A 492 -28.80 -6.68 -8.35
C ARG A 492 -28.49 -5.86 -9.60
N VAL A 493 -27.69 -4.80 -9.47
CA VAL A 493 -27.54 -3.78 -10.50
C VAL A 493 -26.07 -3.41 -10.65
N HIS A 494 -25.60 -3.31 -11.89
CA HIS A 494 -24.24 -2.89 -12.18
C HIS A 494 -24.08 -1.39 -11.95
N LEU A 495 -23.63 -1.01 -10.76
CA LEU A 495 -23.28 0.37 -10.44
C LEU A 495 -22.23 0.93 -11.41
N PRO A 496 -22.31 2.23 -11.77
CA PRO A 496 -21.20 2.92 -12.39
C PRO A 496 -19.93 2.77 -11.56
N ASP A 497 -18.80 2.54 -12.22
CA ASP A 497 -17.51 2.33 -11.54
C ASP A 497 -17.16 3.51 -10.63
N SER A 498 -17.50 4.74 -11.02
CA SER A 498 -17.27 5.95 -10.22
C SER A 498 -18.06 6.02 -8.91
N LEU A 499 -19.21 5.37 -8.80
CA LEU A 499 -19.95 5.34 -7.55
C LEU A 499 -19.43 4.20 -6.67
N ARG A 500 -19.35 3.01 -7.26
CA ARG A 500 -18.87 1.81 -6.56
C ARG A 500 -17.47 2.01 -6.00
N ASP A 501 -16.51 2.35 -6.85
CA ASP A 501 -15.10 2.45 -6.48
C ASP A 501 -14.89 3.66 -5.56
N GLY A 502 -15.64 4.75 -5.76
CA GLY A 502 -15.61 5.91 -4.87
C GLY A 502 -16.09 5.62 -3.45
N PHE A 503 -17.11 4.76 -3.30
CA PHE A 503 -17.58 4.31 -1.99
C PHE A 503 -16.60 3.35 -1.33
N LEU A 504 -16.08 2.37 -2.09
CA LEU A 504 -15.05 1.45 -1.58
C LEU A 504 -13.80 2.21 -1.11
N ALA A 505 -13.41 3.24 -1.84
CA ALA A 505 -12.30 4.12 -1.49
C ALA A 505 -12.49 4.88 -0.16
N LEU A 506 -13.70 4.92 0.42
CA LEU A 506 -13.89 5.47 1.78
C LEU A 506 -13.32 4.57 2.86
N VAL A 507 -13.30 3.26 2.61
CA VAL A 507 -13.02 2.24 3.63
C VAL A 507 -11.83 1.35 3.26
N GLU A 508 -11.32 1.49 2.03
CA GLU A 508 -10.12 0.78 1.59
C GLU A 508 -8.85 1.42 2.17
N THR A 509 -7.83 0.58 2.31
CA THR A 509 -6.46 1.03 2.49
C THR A 509 -5.78 1.05 1.13
N PRO A 510 -5.39 2.21 0.59
CA PRO A 510 -4.70 2.22 -0.69
C PRO A 510 -3.30 1.62 -0.58
N LYS A 511 -2.83 1.01 -1.67
CA LYS A 511 -1.40 0.77 -1.89
C LYS A 511 -0.68 2.10 -2.07
N SER A 512 0.53 2.23 -1.54
CA SER A 512 1.37 3.39 -1.80
C SER A 512 1.64 3.52 -3.30
N ASN A 513 1.65 4.75 -3.81
CA ASN A 513 1.86 5.07 -5.21
C ASN A 513 3.14 5.89 -5.37
N GLY A 514 4.16 5.29 -6.00
CA GLY A 514 5.47 5.91 -6.17
C GLY A 514 5.52 7.06 -7.18
N GLU A 515 4.63 7.07 -8.18
CA GLU A 515 4.55 8.13 -9.19
C GLU A 515 4.07 9.45 -8.57
N PHE A 516 3.01 9.39 -7.76
CA PHE A 516 2.43 10.56 -7.08
C PHE A 516 3.06 10.83 -5.71
N ARG A 517 4.08 10.05 -5.33
CA ARG A 517 4.73 10.12 -4.01
C ARG A 517 3.70 10.10 -2.88
N ALA A 518 2.75 9.18 -2.99
CA ALA A 518 1.67 9.04 -2.04
C ALA A 518 1.88 7.76 -1.25
N ALA A 519 2.31 7.90 0.00
CA ALA A 519 2.56 6.79 0.90
C ALA A 519 1.36 6.58 1.83
N SER A 520 0.95 5.32 1.96
CA SER A 520 -0.10 4.90 2.90
C SER A 520 0.55 4.49 4.23
N PHE A 521 0.53 5.39 5.22
CA PHE A 521 1.21 5.13 6.49
C PHE A 521 0.44 4.18 7.41
N TYR A 522 -0.89 4.31 7.38
CA TYR A 522 -1.79 3.45 8.12
C TYR A 522 -3.14 3.39 7.40
N SER A 523 -3.88 2.37 7.74
CA SER A 523 -5.25 2.15 7.31
C SER A 523 -6.24 3.04 8.07
N GLY A 524 -7.41 3.28 7.49
CA GLY A 524 -8.42 4.11 8.13
C GLY A 524 -9.79 3.95 7.50
N LEU A 525 -10.85 4.14 8.28
CA LEU A 525 -12.23 4.08 7.83
C LEU A 525 -12.83 5.48 7.78
N GLY A 526 -13.15 5.95 6.57
CA GLY A 526 -13.78 7.25 6.34
C GLY A 526 -12.84 8.45 6.48
N ASN A 527 -11.53 8.22 6.43
CA ASN A 527 -10.51 9.26 6.51
C ASN A 527 -10.17 9.84 5.12
N PRO A 528 -9.51 11.01 5.02
CA PRO A 528 -8.96 11.47 3.75
C PRO A 528 -8.01 10.42 3.16
N HIS A 529 -8.20 10.06 1.91
CA HIS A 529 -7.50 8.94 1.30
C HIS A 529 -6.07 9.30 0.91
N TRP A 530 -5.10 8.47 1.35
CA TRP A 530 -3.67 8.75 1.25
C TRP A 530 -3.16 8.99 -0.17
N VAL A 531 -3.75 8.33 -1.17
CA VAL A 531 -3.33 8.44 -2.58
C VAL A 531 -4.21 9.40 -3.37
N TYR A 532 -5.51 9.16 -3.37
CA TYR A 532 -6.48 9.98 -4.09
C TYR A 532 -6.54 11.45 -3.66
N LEU A 533 -6.30 11.83 -2.39
CA LEU A 533 -6.29 13.26 -2.04
C LEU A 533 -5.14 14.03 -2.71
N PRO A 534 -3.87 13.57 -2.63
CA PRO A 534 -2.78 14.17 -3.41
C PRO A 534 -3.06 14.21 -4.92
N VAL A 535 -3.58 13.13 -5.51
CA VAL A 535 -3.91 13.05 -6.94
C VAL A 535 -5.01 14.05 -7.30
N PHE A 536 -6.08 14.12 -6.50
CA PHE A 536 -7.18 15.07 -6.70
C PHE A 536 -6.68 16.52 -6.64
N ASN A 537 -5.88 16.86 -5.62
CA ASN A 537 -5.29 18.18 -5.46
C ASN A 537 -4.34 18.53 -6.61
N PHE A 538 -3.64 17.54 -7.17
CA PHE A 538 -2.78 17.71 -8.33
C PHE A 538 -3.58 18.12 -9.58
N PHE A 539 -4.69 17.42 -9.87
CA PHE A 539 -5.51 17.69 -11.07
C PHE A 539 -6.49 18.86 -10.92
N THR A 540 -6.77 19.31 -9.70
CA THR A 540 -7.66 20.46 -9.42
C THR A 540 -6.91 21.76 -9.11
N ASN A 541 -5.57 21.74 -9.20
CA ASN A 541 -4.77 22.94 -8.99
C ASN A 541 -5.06 23.99 -10.08
N GLU A 542 -5.47 25.19 -9.66
CA GLU A 542 -5.91 26.26 -10.58
C GLU A 542 -4.80 26.73 -11.52
N ASP A 543 -3.55 26.78 -11.05
CA ASP A 543 -2.43 27.21 -11.89
C ASP A 543 -2.11 26.17 -12.96
N ARG A 544 -2.24 24.88 -12.63
CA ARG A 544 -2.08 23.78 -13.60
C ARG A 544 -3.21 23.76 -14.63
N LEU A 545 -4.45 24.00 -14.19
CA LEU A 545 -5.61 24.11 -15.07
C LEU A 545 -5.43 25.27 -16.07
N LYS A 546 -4.97 26.44 -15.62
CA LYS A 546 -4.72 27.60 -16.49
C LYS A 546 -3.63 27.35 -17.53
N LYS A 547 -2.60 26.59 -17.17
CA LYS A 547 -1.49 26.27 -18.07
C LYS A 547 -1.79 25.14 -19.07
N GLY A 548 -2.89 24.41 -18.90
CA GLY A 548 -3.20 23.23 -19.72
C GLY A 548 -2.09 22.18 -19.64
N GLU A 549 -1.50 22.02 -18.45
CA GLU A 549 -0.13 21.54 -18.29
C GLU A 549 0.05 20.03 -18.56
N VAL A 550 1.31 19.68 -18.79
CA VAL A 550 1.83 18.35 -19.12
C VAL A 550 2.08 17.53 -17.85
N VAL A 551 1.75 16.24 -17.86
CA VAL A 551 2.13 15.32 -16.78
C VAL A 551 3.45 14.68 -17.18
N PHE A 552 4.50 14.94 -16.40
CA PHE A 552 5.74 14.18 -16.57
C PHE A 552 5.44 12.72 -16.17
N ASN A 553 5.47 11.82 -17.15
CA ASN A 553 5.32 10.42 -16.87
C ASN A 553 6.70 9.87 -16.53
N GLU A 554 6.97 9.72 -15.24
CA GLU A 554 8.23 9.16 -14.74
C GLU A 554 8.54 7.79 -15.40
N LYS A 555 7.50 6.96 -15.66
CA LYS A 555 7.60 5.65 -16.35
C LYS A 555 7.98 5.73 -17.83
N THR A 556 8.08 6.91 -18.42
CA THR A 556 8.61 7.05 -19.79
C THR A 556 9.76 8.03 -19.87
N GLN A 557 10.06 8.74 -18.76
CA GLN A 557 10.90 9.95 -18.76
C GLN A 557 10.48 10.99 -19.82
N HIS A 558 9.25 10.85 -20.34
CA HIS A 558 8.68 11.72 -21.34
C HIS A 558 7.53 12.52 -20.74
N GLU A 559 7.42 13.74 -21.23
CA GLU A 559 6.30 14.61 -21.01
C GLU A 559 5.05 14.04 -21.69
N VAL A 560 4.17 13.41 -20.90
CA VAL A 560 2.86 12.96 -21.40
C VAL A 560 1.89 14.13 -21.24
N LYS A 561 1.54 14.76 -22.36
CA LYS A 561 0.55 15.83 -22.37
C LYS A 561 -0.82 15.22 -22.07
N ILE A 562 -1.28 15.37 -20.83
CA ILE A 562 -2.63 14.98 -20.42
C ILE A 562 -3.43 16.28 -20.29
N PRO A 563 -4.44 16.52 -21.14
CA PRO A 563 -5.27 17.70 -20.99
C PRO A 563 -5.98 17.65 -19.63
N VAL A 564 -5.65 18.59 -18.74
CA VAL A 564 -6.31 18.71 -17.45
C VAL A 564 -7.62 19.46 -17.65
N LYS A 565 -8.72 18.72 -17.72
CA LYS A 565 -10.07 19.30 -17.69
C LYS A 565 -10.47 19.61 -16.24
N PRO A 566 -11.21 20.70 -15.98
CA PRO A 566 -11.86 20.92 -14.70
C PRO A 566 -12.71 19.71 -14.31
N VAL A 567 -12.77 19.43 -13.02
CA VAL A 567 -13.62 18.35 -12.49
C VAL A 567 -15.08 18.78 -12.63
N ALA A 568 -15.91 17.96 -13.27
CA ALA A 568 -17.33 18.20 -13.42
C ALA A 568 -18.14 17.11 -12.71
N LEU A 569 -19.10 17.51 -11.85
CA LEU A 569 -19.94 16.61 -11.07
C LEU A 569 -20.65 15.58 -11.96
N ARG A 570 -21.22 16.02 -13.07
CA ARG A 570 -21.96 15.15 -14.00
C ARG A 570 -21.05 14.07 -14.62
N GLU A 571 -19.84 14.43 -15.00
CA GLU A 571 -18.88 13.50 -15.62
C GLU A 571 -18.47 12.39 -14.64
N VAL A 572 -18.24 12.77 -13.37
CA VAL A 572 -17.91 11.82 -12.30
C VAL A 572 -19.09 10.90 -12.02
N LEU A 573 -20.31 11.43 -11.85
CA LEU A 573 -21.51 10.62 -11.61
C LEU A 573 -21.79 9.61 -12.74
N MET A 574 -21.58 10.02 -14.00
CA MET A 574 -21.83 9.21 -15.19
C MET A 574 -20.66 8.30 -15.59
N ALA A 575 -19.62 8.21 -14.74
CA ALA A 575 -18.39 7.49 -15.00
C ALA A 575 -17.76 7.82 -16.38
N ALA A 576 -17.92 9.06 -16.85
CA ALA A 576 -17.38 9.51 -18.14
C ALA A 576 -15.84 9.43 -18.11
N ASN A 577 -15.22 9.82 -17.00
CA ASN A 577 -13.78 9.86 -16.83
C ASN A 577 -13.16 8.45 -16.81
N TYR A 578 -13.87 7.45 -16.29
CA TYR A 578 -13.46 6.04 -16.39
C TYR A 578 -13.49 5.55 -17.84
N ARG A 579 -14.54 5.87 -18.59
CA ARG A 579 -14.64 5.51 -20.01
C ARG A 579 -13.54 6.18 -20.84
N GLU A 580 -13.26 7.46 -20.58
CA GLU A 580 -12.15 8.19 -21.20
C GLU A 580 -10.81 7.50 -20.88
N ALA A 581 -10.57 7.14 -19.62
CA ALA A 581 -9.35 6.43 -19.22
C ALA A 581 -9.18 5.08 -19.92
N LEU A 582 -10.25 4.27 -20.00
CA LEU A 582 -10.21 2.96 -20.66
C LEU A 582 -9.97 3.06 -22.17
N GLN A 583 -10.48 4.12 -22.81
CA GLN A 583 -10.29 4.41 -24.23
C GLN A 583 -8.96 5.11 -24.54
N ALA A 584 -8.27 5.63 -23.52
CA ALA A 584 -7.00 6.31 -23.69
C ALA A 584 -5.87 5.36 -24.13
N LYS A 585 -4.81 5.96 -24.67
CA LYS A 585 -3.58 5.26 -25.03
C LYS A 585 -2.96 4.57 -23.80
N PRO A 586 -2.26 3.44 -23.96
CA PRO A 586 -1.64 2.73 -22.84
C PRO A 586 -0.77 3.63 -21.94
N GLU A 587 0.00 4.56 -22.52
CA GLU A 587 0.84 5.51 -21.77
C GLU A 587 0.08 6.53 -20.90
N GLN A 588 -1.21 6.75 -21.17
CA GLN A 588 -2.08 7.70 -20.47
C GLN A 588 -3.12 7.03 -19.58
N ARG A 589 -3.46 5.77 -19.89
CA ARG A 589 -4.55 5.01 -19.28
C ARG A 589 -4.44 4.96 -17.75
N ASP A 590 -3.29 4.57 -17.22
CA ASP A 590 -3.08 4.42 -15.77
C ASP A 590 -3.31 5.74 -15.03
N VAL A 591 -2.74 6.83 -15.56
CA VAL A 591 -2.84 8.17 -14.95
C VAL A 591 -4.27 8.70 -15.03
N LEU A 592 -4.94 8.52 -16.16
CA LEU A 592 -6.34 8.93 -16.31
C LEU A 592 -7.29 8.09 -15.45
N LEU A 593 -7.01 6.78 -15.30
CA LEU A 593 -7.78 5.91 -14.42
C LEU A 593 -7.62 6.34 -12.96
N LEU A 594 -6.38 6.64 -12.54
CA LEU A 594 -6.10 7.13 -11.20
C LEU A 594 -6.75 8.50 -10.93
N LYS A 595 -6.77 9.39 -11.93
CA LYS A 595 -7.54 10.65 -11.87
C LYS A 595 -9.03 10.39 -11.67
N ALA A 596 -9.61 9.50 -12.48
CA ALA A 596 -11.04 9.16 -12.41
C ALA A 596 -11.42 8.54 -11.05
N GLN A 597 -10.55 7.68 -10.51
CA GLN A 597 -10.67 7.12 -9.16
C GLN A 597 -10.59 8.21 -8.08
N ALA A 598 -9.65 9.14 -8.20
CA ALA A 598 -9.50 10.21 -7.23
C ALA A 598 -10.68 11.18 -7.21
N GLU A 599 -11.25 11.52 -8.37
CA GLU A 599 -12.45 12.35 -8.47
C GLU A 599 -13.70 11.65 -7.93
N SER A 600 -13.83 10.35 -8.26
CA SER A 600 -14.87 9.47 -7.75
C SER A 600 -14.84 9.36 -6.22
N TRP A 601 -13.67 9.06 -5.64
CA TRP A 601 -13.46 9.08 -4.20
C TRP A 601 -13.78 10.45 -3.60
N ALA A 602 -13.26 11.54 -4.17
CA ALA A 602 -13.44 12.87 -3.61
C ALA A 602 -14.93 13.28 -3.55
N LEU A 603 -15.72 12.93 -4.55
CA LEU A 603 -17.17 13.17 -4.55
C LEU A 603 -17.85 12.37 -3.44
N VAL A 604 -17.61 11.06 -3.41
CA VAL A 604 -18.24 10.17 -2.43
C VAL A 604 -17.79 10.50 -1.00
N TYR A 605 -16.54 10.91 -0.80
CA TYR A 605 -16.00 11.39 0.46
C TYR A 605 -16.70 12.65 0.93
N PHE A 606 -16.86 13.66 0.07
CA PHE A 606 -17.62 14.85 0.38
C PHE A 606 -19.07 14.53 0.77
N LEU A 607 -19.76 13.69 -0.01
CA LEU A 607 -21.14 13.29 0.28
C LEU A 607 -21.22 12.48 1.56
N ALA A 608 -20.26 11.60 1.85
CA ALA A 608 -20.20 10.89 3.10
C ALA A 608 -20.06 11.86 4.26
N GLN A 609 -19.15 12.83 4.20
CA GLN A 609 -18.93 13.77 5.30
C GLN A 609 -20.07 14.77 5.51
N THR A 610 -20.77 15.18 4.46
CA THR A 610 -21.77 16.26 4.53
C THR A 610 -23.23 15.79 4.42
N ARG A 611 -23.46 14.63 3.80
CA ARG A 611 -24.79 14.17 3.35
C ARG A 611 -24.95 12.64 3.46
N TRP A 612 -24.44 12.04 4.55
CA TRP A 612 -24.42 10.57 4.75
C TRP A 612 -25.75 9.86 4.51
N GLN A 613 -26.85 10.37 5.10
CA GLN A 613 -28.17 9.73 4.96
C GLN A 613 -28.69 9.78 3.52
N GLN A 614 -28.47 10.90 2.81
CA GLN A 614 -28.82 11.02 1.39
C GLN A 614 -27.94 10.11 0.51
N LEU A 615 -26.66 9.96 0.84
CA LEU A 615 -25.78 9.02 0.15
C LEU A 615 -26.27 7.58 0.27
N LEU A 616 -26.64 7.12 1.47
CA LEU A 616 -27.20 5.77 1.65
C LEU A 616 -28.56 5.61 0.96
N HIS A 617 -29.43 6.62 1.04
CA HIS A 617 -30.70 6.61 0.33
C HIS A 617 -30.52 6.52 -1.19
N PHE A 618 -29.50 7.19 -1.73
CA PHE A 618 -29.14 7.10 -3.15
C PHE A 618 -28.75 5.68 -3.55
N TYR A 619 -27.94 4.98 -2.76
CA TYR A 619 -27.61 3.58 -3.03
C TYR A 619 -28.82 2.65 -2.90
N ASP A 620 -29.72 2.90 -1.94
CA ASP A 620 -30.96 2.14 -1.79
C ASP A 620 -31.87 2.29 -3.03
N GLU A 621 -32.08 3.51 -3.53
CA GLU A 621 -32.86 3.75 -4.75
C GLU A 621 -32.22 3.08 -5.98
N LEU A 622 -30.90 3.11 -6.10
CA LEU A 622 -30.18 2.36 -7.15
C LEU A 622 -30.41 0.84 -7.02
N GLY A 623 -30.51 0.32 -5.80
CA GLY A 623 -30.79 -1.09 -5.51
C GLY A 623 -32.21 -1.55 -5.86
N ARG A 624 -33.15 -0.61 -6.00
CA ARG A 624 -34.55 -0.88 -6.41
C ARG A 624 -34.72 -1.00 -7.92
N LEU A 625 -33.72 -0.63 -8.72
CA LEU A 625 -33.78 -0.77 -10.16
C LEU A 625 -33.92 -2.24 -10.58
N PRO A 626 -34.58 -2.52 -11.73
CA PRO A 626 -34.71 -3.89 -12.24
C PRO A 626 -33.35 -4.59 -12.37
N ARG A 627 -33.33 -5.85 -11.96
CA ARG A 627 -32.15 -6.71 -12.08
C ARG A 627 -31.69 -6.78 -13.54
N ASP A 628 -30.38 -6.81 -13.76
CA ASP A 628 -29.74 -7.00 -15.06
C ASP A 628 -29.98 -5.86 -16.08
N MET A 629 -30.58 -4.74 -15.66
CA MET A 629 -30.66 -3.55 -16.49
C MET A 629 -29.28 -2.90 -16.57
N ALA A 630 -28.74 -2.73 -17.78
CA ALA A 630 -27.60 -1.85 -18.00
C ALA A 630 -28.02 -0.43 -17.57
N ILE A 631 -27.46 0.07 -16.46
CA ILE A 631 -27.91 1.35 -15.91
C ILE A 631 -27.55 2.45 -16.89
N ASN A 632 -28.57 3.06 -17.48
CA ASN A 632 -28.40 4.26 -18.28
C ASN A 632 -27.84 5.37 -17.36
N PRO A 633 -26.72 6.03 -17.71
CA PRO A 633 -26.15 7.11 -16.92
C PRO A 633 -27.16 8.23 -16.59
N GLU A 634 -28.13 8.48 -17.46
CA GLU A 634 -29.19 9.46 -17.21
C GLU A 634 -30.17 9.01 -16.11
N VAL A 635 -30.41 7.71 -15.95
CA VAL A 635 -31.22 7.18 -14.84
C VAL A 635 -30.49 7.39 -13.50
N VAL A 636 -29.17 7.13 -13.46
CA VAL A 636 -28.34 7.41 -12.27
C VAL A 636 -28.41 8.89 -11.92
N ALA A 637 -28.26 9.76 -12.93
CA ALA A 637 -28.32 11.21 -12.76
C ALA A 637 -29.71 11.67 -12.27
N GLY A 638 -30.80 11.10 -12.78
CA GLY A 638 -32.16 11.40 -12.33
C GLY A 638 -32.39 11.00 -10.87
N ILE A 639 -31.98 9.78 -10.47
CA ILE A 639 -32.08 9.34 -9.06
C ILE A 639 -31.22 10.24 -8.16
N PHE A 640 -30.00 10.57 -8.58
CA PHE A 640 -29.13 11.49 -7.86
C PHE A 640 -29.78 12.87 -7.73
N ALA A 641 -30.39 13.38 -8.80
CA ALA A 641 -31.09 14.66 -8.81
C ALA A 641 -32.24 14.67 -7.81
N SER A 642 -33.02 13.59 -7.74
CA SER A 642 -34.12 13.44 -6.80
C SER A 642 -33.64 13.38 -5.35
N VAL A 643 -32.64 12.56 -5.04
CA VAL A 643 -32.20 12.32 -3.66
C VAL A 643 -31.46 13.52 -3.05
N PHE A 644 -30.76 14.30 -3.87
CA PHE A 644 -29.99 15.46 -3.44
C PHE A 644 -30.66 16.81 -3.74
N ASP A 645 -31.95 16.81 -4.06
CA ASP A 645 -32.77 18.00 -4.37
C ASP A 645 -32.24 18.85 -5.55
N LEU A 646 -31.52 18.22 -6.49
CA LEU A 646 -30.94 18.84 -7.68
C LEU A 646 -31.83 18.73 -8.92
N ALA A 647 -33.02 18.16 -8.82
CA ALA A 647 -33.94 18.04 -9.94
C ALA A 647 -34.40 19.41 -10.49
N ASP A 648 -34.54 19.50 -11.82
CA ASP A 648 -35.13 20.64 -12.53
C ASP A 648 -36.65 20.66 -12.30
N SER A 649 -37.19 21.81 -11.89
CA SER A 649 -38.63 21.97 -11.61
C SER A 649 -39.53 21.70 -12.81
N ARG A 650 -39.02 21.83 -14.04
CA ARG A 650 -39.74 21.57 -15.30
C ARG A 650 -39.56 20.13 -15.78
N GLN A 651 -38.44 19.50 -15.47
CA GLN A 651 -38.10 18.14 -15.88
C GLN A 651 -37.49 17.39 -14.68
N PRO A 652 -38.33 16.79 -13.80
CA PRO A 652 -37.87 16.16 -12.57
C PRO A 652 -36.80 15.08 -12.76
N ASP A 653 -36.76 14.45 -13.93
CA ASP A 653 -35.78 13.41 -14.29
C ASP A 653 -34.43 13.97 -14.73
N ARG A 654 -34.27 15.30 -14.79
CA ARG A 654 -33.02 15.97 -15.21
C ARG A 654 -32.41 16.79 -14.09
N LEU A 655 -31.09 16.88 -14.14
CA LEU A 655 -30.29 17.75 -13.26
C LEU A 655 -30.52 19.23 -13.62
N ASP A 656 -30.86 20.03 -12.62
CA ASP A 656 -30.82 21.49 -12.67
C ASP A 656 -29.35 21.94 -12.66
N GLU A 657 -28.89 22.45 -13.79
CA GLU A 657 -27.50 22.86 -14.00
C GLU A 657 -27.03 23.88 -12.94
N SER A 658 -27.91 24.80 -12.52
CA SER A 658 -27.54 25.82 -11.52
C SER A 658 -27.35 25.22 -10.13
N LYS A 659 -28.15 24.22 -9.76
CA LYS A 659 -28.03 23.49 -8.49
C LYS A 659 -26.78 22.60 -8.51
N CYS A 660 -26.52 21.91 -9.62
CA CYS A 660 -25.32 21.11 -9.80
C CYS A 660 -24.05 21.93 -9.68
N GLN A 661 -23.99 23.11 -10.31
CA GLN A 661 -22.84 24.01 -10.18
C GLN A 661 -22.63 24.48 -8.74
N ARG A 662 -23.69 24.77 -7.98
CA ARG A 662 -23.57 25.11 -6.55
C ARG A 662 -23.01 23.95 -5.74
N LEU A 663 -23.54 22.74 -5.94
CA LEU A 663 -23.06 21.53 -5.26
C LEU A 663 -21.59 21.23 -5.60
N GLU A 664 -21.20 21.41 -6.86
CA GLU A 664 -19.83 21.24 -7.32
C GLU A 664 -18.89 22.25 -6.66
N GLN A 665 -19.29 23.52 -6.56
CA GLN A 665 -18.50 24.54 -5.86
C GLN A 665 -18.33 24.22 -4.37
N GLU A 666 -19.40 23.77 -3.70
CA GLU A 666 -19.36 23.31 -2.31
C GLU A 666 -18.40 22.13 -2.15
N TRP A 667 -18.48 21.16 -3.05
CA TRP A 667 -17.62 19.99 -3.09
C TRP A 667 -16.14 20.37 -3.23
N LEU A 668 -15.80 21.19 -4.24
CA LEU A 668 -14.42 21.63 -4.46
C LEU A 668 -13.91 22.48 -3.29
N ALA A 669 -14.74 23.35 -2.74
CA ALA A 669 -14.39 24.15 -1.55
C ALA A 669 -14.16 23.27 -0.31
N PHE A 670 -14.93 22.19 -0.15
CA PHE A 670 -14.72 21.21 0.91
C PHE A 670 -13.39 20.46 0.72
N MET A 671 -13.10 20.00 -0.49
CA MET A 671 -11.88 19.23 -0.78
C MET A 671 -10.60 20.05 -0.59
N ARG A 672 -10.61 21.34 -0.94
CA ARG A 672 -9.47 22.26 -0.72
C ARG A 672 -9.09 22.41 0.76
N LYS A 673 -10.03 22.19 1.68
CA LYS A 673 -9.78 22.25 3.14
C LYS A 673 -9.22 20.94 3.68
N GLN A 674 -9.28 19.86 2.92
CA GLN A 674 -8.80 18.56 3.38
C GLN A 674 -7.28 18.51 3.32
N SER A 675 -6.70 17.87 4.33
CA SER A 675 -5.26 17.63 4.41
C SER A 675 -5.01 16.25 4.98
N LEU A 676 -3.99 15.57 4.46
CA LEU A 676 -3.44 14.40 5.13
C LEU A 676 -2.70 14.84 6.41
N PRO A 677 -2.77 14.04 7.49
CA PRO A 677 -2.05 14.33 8.73
C PRO A 677 -0.53 14.23 8.55
N MET A 678 -0.07 13.46 7.56
CA MET A 678 1.32 13.37 7.14
C MET A 678 1.46 13.70 5.66
N ARG A 679 2.55 14.37 5.29
CA ARG A 679 2.92 14.60 3.90
C ARG A 679 4.33 14.10 3.67
N LEU A 680 4.54 13.40 2.57
CA LEU A 680 5.89 13.16 2.10
C LEU A 680 6.53 14.52 1.75
N PRO A 681 7.83 14.73 2.03
CA PRO A 681 8.53 15.92 1.60
C PRO A 681 8.34 16.11 0.10
N ALA A 682 8.00 17.34 -0.33
CA ALA A 682 7.98 17.67 -1.75
C ALA A 682 9.35 17.37 -2.36
N TYR A 683 9.38 16.92 -3.62
CA TYR A 683 10.64 16.71 -4.33
C TYR A 683 11.43 18.02 -4.36
N VAL A 684 12.51 18.10 -3.59
CA VAL A 684 13.55 19.12 -3.80
C VAL A 684 14.38 18.59 -4.96
N GLY A 685 13.88 18.77 -6.18
CA GLY A 685 14.59 18.34 -7.37
C GLY A 685 15.90 19.09 -7.51
N GLY A 686 16.99 18.44 -7.13
CA GLY A 686 18.25 18.34 -7.86
C GLY A 686 18.99 19.60 -8.34
N ASN A 687 18.55 20.83 -8.08
CA ASN A 687 19.24 22.05 -8.53
C ASN A 687 19.39 23.14 -7.47
N THR A 688 18.78 23.01 -6.29
CA THR A 688 19.26 23.79 -5.14
C THR A 688 20.43 23.02 -4.55
N PRO A 689 21.70 23.47 -4.72
CA PRO A 689 22.81 22.93 -3.95
C PRO A 689 22.40 22.95 -2.47
N PRO A 690 22.80 21.94 -1.68
CA PRO A 690 22.50 21.92 -0.25
C PRO A 690 22.86 23.29 0.30
N ALA A 691 21.89 23.97 0.93
CA ALA A 691 22.11 25.29 1.49
C ALA A 691 23.42 25.23 2.26
N ALA A 692 24.42 25.96 1.76
CA ALA A 692 25.72 26.03 2.42
C ALA A 692 25.43 26.34 3.88
N ASN A 693 26.03 25.56 4.80
CA ASN A 693 25.92 25.80 6.23
C ASN A 693 25.93 27.31 6.48
N PRO A 694 24.99 27.86 7.28
CA PRO A 694 24.99 29.29 7.58
C PRO A 694 26.42 29.69 7.99
N PRO A 695 26.98 30.75 7.41
CA PRO A 695 28.39 31.08 7.59
C PRO A 695 28.69 31.07 9.08
N GLY A 696 29.67 30.24 9.46
CA GLY A 696 30.17 30.15 10.81
C GLY A 696 30.43 31.55 11.33
N ASN A 697 29.79 31.87 12.45
CA ASN A 697 29.93 33.11 13.18
C ASN A 697 31.42 33.49 13.29
N PRO A 698 31.90 34.61 12.70
CA PRO A 698 33.30 35.01 12.80
C PRO A 698 33.52 35.70 14.14
N GLY A 699 33.70 34.89 15.19
CA GLY A 699 33.75 35.34 16.58
C GLY A 699 35.04 34.99 17.31
N PHE A 700 36.21 35.07 16.68
CA PHE A 700 37.49 35.11 17.39
C PHE A 700 38.41 36.15 16.75
N LYS A 701 38.43 37.36 17.32
CA LYS A 701 39.49 38.34 17.06
C LYS A 701 40.76 37.86 17.77
N PRO A 702 41.91 37.78 17.09
CA PRO A 702 43.19 37.57 17.76
C PRO A 702 43.55 38.79 18.63
N PRO A 703 44.28 38.60 19.74
CA PRO A 703 44.66 39.69 20.63
C PRO A 703 45.67 40.61 19.93
N GLN A 704 45.33 41.90 19.85
CA GLN A 704 46.26 42.93 19.42
C GLN A 704 47.31 43.20 20.52
N PRO A 705 48.56 43.51 20.16
CA PRO A 705 49.64 43.77 21.11
C PRO A 705 49.43 45.11 21.81
N GLY A 706 49.61 45.12 23.14
CA GLY A 706 49.47 46.29 23.98
C GLY A 706 50.49 47.38 23.64
N GLY A 707 49.97 48.57 23.28
CA GLY A 707 50.67 49.83 23.43
C GLY A 707 50.45 50.34 24.85
N GLY A 708 51.53 50.54 25.58
CA GLY A 708 51.52 51.18 26.89
C GLY A 708 51.28 52.68 26.78
N TYR A 709 50.62 53.24 27.80
CA TYR A 709 50.71 54.66 28.12
C TYR A 709 51.33 54.81 29.52
N PRO A 710 52.08 55.91 29.75
CA PRO A 710 52.82 56.16 30.97
C PRO A 710 51.90 56.63 32.09
N MET A 711 52.34 56.42 33.32
CA MET A 711 51.88 57.14 34.51
C MET A 711 52.96 58.17 34.86
N PRO A 712 52.63 59.21 35.64
CA PRO A 712 51.66 60.28 35.40
C PRO A 712 52.15 61.33 34.38
#